data_AF-A0A1Y3NE56-F1
#
_entry.id   AF-A0A1Y3NE56-F1
#
_cell.length_a   1.000
_cell.length_b   1.000
_cell.length_c   1.000
_cell.angle_alpha   90.00
_cell.angle_beta   90.00
_cell.angle_gamma   90.00
#
_symmetry.space_group_name_H-M   'P 1'
#
loop_
_entity.id
_entity.type
_entity.pdbx_description
1 polymer ?
#
loop_
_entity_poly.entity_id
_entity_poly.type
_entity_poly.pdbx_seq_one_letter_code
_entity_poly.pdbx_strand_id
1 'polypeptide(L)'
;ICTQDNILFDLLTVEENINIFSGLKDLNINVREVLSKVDLYKKKDSQVENLSGGQKRKLCVAIALLGNPKYVFLDEPTTGLDPVSRRKVWELLSTIKHDKIIFMTTHYMDEADVLADRKLILSNGIVRCLGSSIYLKNHFNMTYRLSVRTTDPEAANEIVQKYIPSAIFDGQAASQIGSKNNEIFYSWKLPIDTTPLFKDLFKALNSRDNHHIIRKYGIKSPSLEELFIKLTENDSPEQKELNKYGQVKDNVNDKDSLIIKNNVSLPPPSSRQVVTGFKKLIRLIGLRFKLYFRNFMFIFNSIVLPALLSAALFIALKYVHSNSFITYEKRALSPYEIYKNERWNFDIKDSNFEKPFYESQSPFQNVEYNSVWDFNNYVNATVHNRDFAASITEVATLKNYTFFVYYNESNVHMLPAAVNHASNLLLRSYNKDATITVSSHPFPYYNLVSDQMILNAIGMSLGMIIVFSIIKYGALVVKDRKDLIIKQFHLNGIESKTYWLSLLFTDGLCCIFTCFLIFGVALVCTLLFQYCISFFFEETTAAYSYIPFINIFFIMFGYFANSIISTFIIDKRDMTSMFEGPSIWVQVGISFMYPPYGIISIINSLSWISILAKISPTRFPKILNRYLDFNHGIVPTLIAVVVSSLLYFLFLIILDNKLHKVKFETGYLSKEDRDNNEKFLASHDQNVYDEYLLVKRHEQEYPLSVSNLQKIFKNTNKEKLEGQYRTILDNITFHVEENECFGLLGPNGVGKSTTLNILTRSISPDYGDVCYNGLSLKDVKDLNLGYCDQKDILWDDLTIKEHLEFYLELRGYSKIELDIVCNQYIHYCGLEEHQNKKVKHLSGGTKRKLSVLIAICGYPKFIIMDEPTAGMDPFTRHFVWNIIKDIKNRQNSAIVMTTHSMEEAEALCDRLTILLNGKLRCVGSPETLTTTYAKTFILDVETDRPREIEEEIFMNPSSIFSKVEYKFEQETENRIRYYIQKKYQVGRLFEKLEKAKSENKVRDYIITESSLDDVFIDFVKNPYYS
;
A
#
# COMPACT_ATOMS: atom_id res chain seq x y z
N ILE A 1 -11.41 -8.88 27.66
CA ILE A 1 -10.75 -7.64 27.19
C ILE A 1 -10.97 -7.57 25.69
N CYS A 2 -11.36 -6.42 25.17
CA CYS A 2 -11.37 -6.13 23.74
C CYS A 2 -10.25 -5.11 23.50
N THR A 3 -9.14 -5.55 22.89
CA THR A 3 -7.99 -4.69 22.54
C THR A 3 -8.31 -3.77 21.36
N GLN A 4 -7.50 -2.76 21.08
CA GLN A 4 -7.64 -1.95 19.86
C GLN A 4 -7.52 -2.82 18.59
N ASP A 5 -6.54 -3.73 18.56
CA ASP A 5 -6.39 -4.71 17.48
C ASP A 5 -7.45 -5.82 17.55
N ASN A 6 -7.98 -6.21 16.39
CA ASN A 6 -8.95 -7.29 16.28
C ASN A 6 -8.25 -8.65 16.31
N ILE A 7 -8.13 -9.23 17.50
CA ILE A 7 -7.50 -10.54 17.70
C ILE A 7 -8.51 -11.64 17.35
N LEU A 8 -8.56 -12.02 16.08
CA LEU A 8 -9.44 -13.06 15.54
C LEU A 8 -8.65 -14.01 14.64
N PHE A 9 -9.12 -15.25 14.51
CA PHE A 9 -8.56 -16.18 13.54
C PHE A 9 -9.22 -15.98 12.18
N ASP A 10 -8.51 -15.32 11.27
CA ASP A 10 -9.06 -14.90 9.96
C ASP A 10 -9.53 -16.07 9.07
N LEU A 11 -8.84 -17.22 9.14
CA LEU A 11 -9.16 -18.42 8.35
C LEU A 11 -10.41 -19.17 8.84
N LEU A 12 -10.80 -18.94 10.09
CA LEU A 12 -11.92 -19.61 10.73
C LEU A 12 -13.24 -18.85 10.51
N THR A 13 -14.35 -19.56 10.60
CA THR A 13 -15.69 -18.96 10.57
C THR A 13 -15.97 -18.16 11.84
N VAL A 14 -16.99 -17.31 11.78
CA VAL A 14 -17.46 -16.54 12.94
C VAL A 14 -17.90 -17.46 14.08
N GLU A 15 -18.62 -18.53 13.76
CA GLU A 15 -19.08 -19.54 14.72
C GLU A 15 -17.90 -20.31 15.36
N GLU A 16 -16.92 -20.73 14.56
CA GLU A 16 -15.71 -21.40 15.07
C GLU A 16 -14.89 -20.50 16.01
N ASN A 17 -14.74 -19.22 15.69
CA ASN A 17 -14.06 -18.28 16.57
C ASN A 17 -14.75 -18.19 17.94
N ILE A 18 -16.09 -18.04 17.98
CA ILE A 18 -16.83 -18.02 19.25
C ILE A 18 -16.67 -19.35 19.99
N ASN A 19 -16.75 -20.48 19.30
CA ASN A 19 -16.60 -21.79 19.91
C ASN A 19 -15.22 -21.96 20.56
N ILE A 20 -14.14 -21.53 19.90
CA ILE A 20 -12.79 -21.56 20.48
C ILE A 20 -12.72 -20.71 21.75
N PHE A 21 -13.17 -19.46 21.71
CA PHE A 21 -13.11 -18.58 22.88
C PHE A 21 -14.07 -19.02 24.00
N SER A 22 -15.17 -19.69 23.67
CA SER A 22 -16.07 -20.30 24.65
C SER A 22 -15.45 -21.54 25.29
N GLY A 23 -14.77 -22.38 24.51
CA GLY A 23 -14.06 -23.57 24.98
C GLY A 23 -12.86 -23.20 25.86
N LEU A 24 -12.11 -22.16 25.50
CA LEU A 24 -11.02 -21.62 26.35
C LEU A 24 -11.51 -21.11 27.72
N LYS A 25 -12.79 -20.77 27.82
CA LYS A 25 -13.43 -20.31 29.07
C LYS A 25 -14.24 -21.42 29.76
N ASP A 26 -14.26 -22.65 29.21
CA ASP A 26 -15.10 -23.77 29.65
C ASP A 26 -16.60 -23.41 29.76
N LEU A 27 -17.14 -22.73 28.74
CA LEU A 27 -18.53 -22.27 28.73
C LEU A 27 -19.37 -22.99 27.66
N ASN A 28 -20.50 -23.56 28.07
CA ASN A 28 -21.53 -24.04 27.14
C ASN A 28 -22.48 -22.89 26.78
N ILE A 29 -22.26 -22.28 25.60
CA ILE A 29 -22.99 -21.07 25.18
C ILE A 29 -23.81 -21.36 23.92
N ASN A 30 -25.01 -20.77 23.87
CA ASN A 30 -25.79 -20.72 22.65
C ASN A 30 -25.23 -19.64 21.70
N VAL A 31 -24.43 -20.06 20.72
CA VAL A 31 -23.79 -19.18 19.72
C VAL A 31 -24.82 -18.30 19.00
N ARG A 32 -26.03 -18.82 18.76
CA ARG A 32 -27.11 -18.09 18.10
C ARG A 32 -27.53 -16.85 18.87
N GLU A 33 -27.64 -16.95 20.18
CA GLU A 33 -28.04 -15.82 21.02
C GLU A 33 -26.98 -14.72 21.01
N VAL A 34 -25.71 -15.09 21.18
CA VAL A 34 -24.58 -14.13 21.16
C VAL A 34 -24.49 -13.42 19.82
N LEU A 35 -24.56 -14.16 18.71
CA LEU A 35 -24.49 -13.58 17.37
C LEU A 35 -25.72 -12.74 17.01
N SER A 36 -26.88 -13.05 17.58
CA SER A 36 -28.09 -12.24 17.39
C SER A 36 -27.99 -10.88 18.08
N LYS A 37 -27.42 -10.82 19.30
CA LYS A 37 -27.21 -9.57 20.06
C LYS A 37 -26.28 -8.59 19.35
N VAL A 38 -25.39 -9.11 18.50
CA VAL A 38 -24.34 -8.35 17.82
C VAL A 38 -24.66 -8.14 16.32
N ASP A 39 -25.82 -8.60 15.86
CA ASP A 39 -26.27 -8.51 14.45
C ASP A 39 -25.30 -9.16 13.45
N LEU A 40 -24.68 -10.29 13.85
CA LEU A 40 -23.76 -11.08 13.03
C LEU A 40 -24.29 -12.47 12.67
N TYR A 41 -25.51 -12.81 13.12
CA TYR A 41 -26.10 -14.13 12.87
C TYR A 41 -26.18 -14.52 11.38
N LYS A 42 -26.49 -13.57 10.50
CA LYS A 42 -26.53 -13.80 9.04
C LYS A 42 -25.18 -14.18 8.42
N LYS A 43 -24.08 -13.96 9.16
CA LYS A 43 -22.69 -14.19 8.74
C LYS A 43 -22.00 -15.28 9.57
N LYS A 44 -22.76 -16.12 10.29
CA LYS A 44 -22.19 -17.15 11.18
C LYS A 44 -21.20 -18.10 10.46
N ASP A 45 -21.52 -18.50 9.23
CA ASP A 45 -20.73 -19.45 8.43
C ASP A 45 -19.67 -18.76 7.56
N SER A 46 -19.61 -17.42 7.57
CA SER A 46 -18.60 -16.69 6.80
C SER A 46 -17.25 -16.71 7.51
N GLN A 47 -16.17 -16.84 6.74
CA GLN A 47 -14.81 -16.68 7.26
C GLN A 47 -14.58 -15.25 7.75
N VAL A 48 -13.82 -15.12 8.84
CA VAL A 48 -13.54 -13.82 9.46
C VAL A 48 -12.80 -12.90 8.50
N GLU A 49 -11.92 -13.41 7.63
CA GLU A 49 -11.23 -12.61 6.60
C GLU A 49 -12.21 -11.79 5.72
N ASN A 50 -13.38 -12.35 5.42
CA ASN A 50 -14.42 -11.73 4.59
C ASN A 50 -15.35 -10.76 5.35
N LEU A 51 -15.13 -10.59 6.65
CA LEU A 51 -15.84 -9.60 7.45
C LEU A 51 -15.26 -8.20 7.24
N SER A 52 -16.13 -7.19 7.24
CA SER A 52 -15.65 -5.80 7.30
C SER A 52 -14.96 -5.54 8.63
N GLY A 53 -14.04 -4.56 8.68
CA GLY A 53 -13.35 -4.19 9.93
C GLY A 53 -14.32 -3.92 11.09
N GLY A 54 -15.45 -3.25 10.82
CA GLY A 54 -16.52 -3.05 11.80
C GLY A 54 -17.21 -4.34 12.24
N GLN A 55 -17.41 -5.32 11.34
CA GLN A 55 -17.95 -6.64 11.71
C GLN A 55 -16.95 -7.44 12.54
N LYS A 56 -15.65 -7.37 12.24
CA LYS A 56 -14.58 -7.92 13.08
C LYS A 56 -14.62 -7.31 14.48
N ARG A 57 -14.75 -5.98 14.56
CA ARG A 57 -14.88 -5.25 15.84
C ARG A 57 -16.06 -5.75 16.67
N LYS A 58 -17.23 -5.86 16.05
CA LYS A 58 -18.44 -6.40 16.66
C LYS A 58 -18.21 -7.81 17.22
N LEU A 59 -17.55 -8.69 16.46
CA LEU A 59 -17.20 -10.03 16.92
C LEU A 59 -16.24 -10.01 18.12
N CYS A 60 -15.24 -9.12 18.13
CA CYS A 60 -14.34 -8.93 19.28
C CYS A 60 -15.11 -8.50 20.54
N VAL A 61 -16.06 -7.56 20.41
CA VAL A 61 -16.94 -7.15 21.52
C VAL A 61 -17.79 -8.32 22.01
N ALA A 62 -18.33 -9.13 21.09
CA ALA A 62 -19.07 -10.35 21.44
C ALA A 62 -18.22 -11.33 22.26
N ILE A 63 -16.98 -11.58 21.81
CA ILE A 63 -16.01 -12.48 22.46
C ILE A 63 -15.63 -11.96 23.85
N ALA A 64 -15.42 -10.65 23.99
CA ALA A 64 -15.12 -10.01 25.27
C ALA A 64 -16.26 -10.18 26.28
N LEU A 65 -17.51 -10.25 25.81
CA LEU A 65 -18.72 -10.41 26.62
C LEU A 65 -19.08 -11.88 26.92
N LEU A 66 -18.42 -12.86 26.30
CA LEU A 66 -18.64 -14.29 26.55
C LEU A 66 -18.39 -14.64 28.02
N GLY A 67 -19.34 -15.36 28.64
CA GLY A 67 -19.26 -15.82 30.02
C GLY A 67 -19.72 -14.82 31.07
N ASN A 68 -20.40 -13.75 30.66
CA ASN A 68 -20.93 -12.72 31.55
C ASN A 68 -19.90 -12.18 32.57
N PRO A 69 -18.72 -11.69 32.12
CA PRO A 69 -17.67 -11.24 33.03
C PRO A 69 -18.09 -10.03 33.87
N LYS A 70 -17.62 -9.96 35.12
CA LYS A 70 -17.86 -8.82 36.03
C LYS A 70 -17.12 -7.54 35.62
N TYR A 71 -15.90 -7.70 35.08
CA TYR A 71 -15.05 -6.60 34.63
C TYR A 71 -14.83 -6.72 33.13
N VAL A 72 -15.14 -5.66 32.38
CA VAL A 72 -14.98 -5.62 30.93
C VAL A 72 -14.11 -4.42 30.57
N PHE A 73 -12.95 -4.68 29.97
CA PHE A 73 -12.10 -3.65 29.39
C PHE A 73 -12.33 -3.61 27.89
N LEU A 74 -12.73 -2.45 27.37
CA LEU A 74 -13.03 -2.19 25.97
C LEU A 74 -12.17 -1.03 25.49
N ASP A 75 -11.15 -1.33 24.71
CA ASP A 75 -10.27 -0.30 24.17
C ASP A 75 -10.78 0.13 22.80
N GLU A 76 -11.45 1.29 22.68
CA GLU A 76 -12.06 1.76 21.43
C GLU A 76 -13.07 0.77 20.78
N PRO A 77 -14.19 0.42 21.45
CA PRO A 77 -15.08 -0.65 20.98
C PRO A 77 -15.85 -0.31 19.69
N THR A 78 -15.98 0.97 19.33
CA THR A 78 -16.78 1.39 18.17
C THR A 78 -16.00 2.04 17.03
N THR A 79 -14.67 2.08 17.12
CA THR A 79 -13.81 2.58 16.04
C THR A 79 -14.03 1.77 14.75
N GLY A 80 -14.22 2.49 13.64
CA GLY A 80 -14.47 1.89 12.32
C GLY A 80 -15.90 1.35 12.09
N LEU A 81 -16.82 1.55 13.03
CA LEU A 81 -18.25 1.26 12.83
C LEU A 81 -18.98 2.45 12.19
N ASP A 82 -19.92 2.15 11.31
CA ASP A 82 -20.90 3.13 10.84
C ASP A 82 -21.81 3.59 12.00
N PRO A 83 -22.41 4.80 11.92
CA PRO A 83 -23.23 5.37 13.00
C PRO A 83 -24.34 4.44 13.49
N VAL A 84 -25.00 3.71 12.58
CA VAL A 84 -26.08 2.77 12.93
C VAL A 84 -25.54 1.55 13.67
N SER A 85 -24.44 0.96 13.17
CA SER A 85 -23.76 -0.12 13.88
C SER A 85 -23.22 0.30 15.24
N ARG A 86 -22.72 1.54 15.37
CA ARG A 86 -22.24 2.13 16.62
C ARG A 86 -23.35 2.22 17.65
N ARG A 87 -24.51 2.79 17.28
CA ARG A 87 -25.69 2.88 18.15
C ARG A 87 -26.17 1.51 18.63
N LYS A 88 -26.17 0.49 17.76
CA LYS A 88 -26.49 -0.89 18.19
C LYS A 88 -25.52 -1.44 19.23
N VAL A 89 -24.22 -1.15 19.09
CA VAL A 89 -23.22 -1.53 20.09
C VAL A 89 -23.43 -0.74 21.38
N TRP A 90 -23.79 0.53 21.31
CA TRP A 90 -24.12 1.34 22.48
C TRP A 90 -25.35 0.81 23.23
N GLU A 91 -26.43 0.48 22.50
CA GLU A 91 -27.63 -0.17 23.06
C GLU A 91 -27.25 -1.49 23.76
N LEU A 92 -26.42 -2.32 23.11
CA LEU A 92 -25.93 -3.57 23.70
C LEU A 92 -25.12 -3.32 24.99
N LEU A 93 -24.18 -2.37 24.98
CA LEU A 93 -23.35 -2.07 26.14
C LEU A 93 -24.17 -1.46 27.29
N SER A 94 -25.15 -0.62 26.97
CA SER A 94 -26.08 -0.04 27.94
C SER A 94 -26.90 -1.13 28.64
N THR A 95 -27.50 -2.07 27.89
CA THR A 95 -28.28 -3.18 28.49
C THR A 95 -27.45 -4.09 29.40
N ILE A 96 -26.15 -4.21 29.14
CA ILE A 96 -25.24 -5.10 29.87
C ILE A 96 -24.64 -4.43 31.13
N LYS A 97 -24.75 -3.10 31.24
CA LYS A 97 -24.09 -2.29 32.26
C LYS A 97 -24.59 -2.52 33.68
N HIS A 98 -25.87 -2.88 33.87
CA HIS A 98 -26.53 -2.90 35.18
C HIS A 98 -25.84 -3.74 36.27
N ASP A 99 -25.09 -4.78 35.91
CA ASP A 99 -24.38 -5.66 36.87
C ASP A 99 -22.86 -5.76 36.60
N LYS A 100 -22.27 -4.80 35.87
CA LYS A 100 -20.88 -4.90 35.39
C LYS A 100 -20.10 -3.61 35.52
N ILE A 101 -18.79 -3.75 35.71
CA ILE A 101 -17.85 -2.64 35.63
C ILE A 101 -17.22 -2.66 34.24
N ILE A 102 -17.57 -1.67 33.42
CA ILE A 102 -17.06 -1.49 32.06
C ILE A 102 -16.05 -0.34 32.08
N PHE A 103 -14.79 -0.64 31.81
CA PHE A 103 -13.76 0.36 31.53
C PHE A 103 -13.62 0.50 30.03
N MET A 104 -13.81 1.72 29.52
CA MET A 104 -13.72 2.01 28.11
C MET A 104 -12.85 3.22 27.83
N THR A 105 -12.02 3.11 26.80
CA THR A 105 -11.32 4.22 26.18
C THR A 105 -11.97 4.51 24.83
N THR A 106 -12.13 5.78 24.47
CA THR A 106 -12.70 6.16 23.18
C THR A 106 -12.19 7.54 22.75
N HIS A 107 -12.09 7.72 21.44
CA HIS A 107 -11.86 9.03 20.82
C HIS A 107 -13.17 9.74 20.44
N TYR A 108 -14.31 9.04 20.48
CA TYR A 108 -15.63 9.63 20.22
C TYR A 108 -16.21 10.17 21.52
N MET A 109 -16.29 11.50 21.63
CA MET A 109 -16.82 12.15 22.83
C MET A 109 -18.30 11.82 23.07
N ASP A 110 -19.08 11.63 22.01
CA ASP A 110 -20.47 11.18 22.09
C ASP A 110 -20.62 9.77 22.68
N GLU A 111 -19.69 8.86 22.36
CA GLU A 111 -19.68 7.51 22.95
C GLU A 111 -19.48 7.59 24.47
N ALA A 112 -18.54 8.44 24.90
CA ALA A 112 -18.31 8.69 26.31
C ALA A 112 -19.50 9.41 26.97
N ASP A 113 -20.16 10.34 26.28
CA ASP A 113 -21.32 11.06 26.82
C ASP A 113 -22.50 10.10 27.08
N VAL A 114 -22.77 9.19 26.14
CA VAL A 114 -23.89 8.23 26.21
C VAL A 114 -23.59 7.04 27.14
N LEU A 115 -22.40 6.43 27.07
CA LEU A 115 -22.16 5.16 27.77
C LEU A 115 -21.59 5.32 29.18
N ALA A 116 -20.70 6.29 29.40
CA ALA A 116 -19.92 6.36 30.63
C ALA A 116 -20.65 7.10 31.75
N ASP A 117 -20.66 6.55 32.97
CA ASP A 117 -21.16 7.24 34.16
C ASP A 117 -20.23 8.38 34.56
N ARG A 118 -18.92 8.09 34.55
CA ARG A 118 -17.84 9.00 34.93
C ARG A 118 -16.80 9.03 33.81
N LYS A 119 -16.38 10.23 33.44
CA LYS A 119 -15.40 10.48 32.40
C LYS A 119 -14.12 10.97 33.03
N LEU A 120 -12.98 10.44 32.60
CA LEU A 120 -11.65 10.86 32.99
C LEU A 120 -10.97 11.45 31.76
N ILE A 121 -10.62 12.74 31.78
CA ILE A 121 -9.85 13.36 30.69
C ILE A 121 -8.39 13.43 31.11
N LEU A 122 -7.53 12.80 30.31
CA LEU A 122 -6.08 12.78 30.46
C LEU A 122 -5.44 13.75 29.46
N SER A 123 -4.51 14.58 29.92
CA SER A 123 -3.65 15.41 29.06
C SER A 123 -2.20 15.29 29.53
N ASN A 124 -1.28 14.95 28.62
CA ASN A 124 0.16 14.80 28.90
C ASN A 124 0.47 13.87 30.09
N GLY A 125 -0.30 12.79 30.25
CA GLY A 125 -0.14 11.83 31.34
C GLY A 125 -0.70 12.29 32.70
N ILE A 126 -1.39 13.44 32.76
CA ILE A 126 -1.99 14.00 33.97
C ILE A 126 -3.52 13.99 33.85
N VAL A 127 -4.21 13.61 34.92
CA VAL A 127 -5.67 13.71 35.02
C VAL A 127 -6.07 15.18 35.14
N ARG A 128 -6.88 15.68 34.20
CA ARG A 128 -7.36 17.06 34.19
C ARG A 128 -8.72 17.23 34.83
N CYS A 129 -9.65 16.33 34.54
CA CYS A 129 -10.96 16.34 35.15
C CYS A 129 -11.55 14.94 35.25
N LEU A 130 -12.45 14.79 36.21
CA LEU A 130 -13.18 13.56 36.51
C LEU A 130 -14.60 13.91 36.92
N GLY A 131 -15.62 13.37 36.25
CA GLY A 131 -17.02 13.66 36.59
C GLY A 131 -18.03 13.11 35.59
N SER A 132 -19.33 13.34 35.84
CA SER A 132 -20.41 13.10 34.86
C SER A 132 -20.35 14.15 33.75
N SER A 133 -21.01 13.91 32.60
CA SER A 133 -21.01 14.89 31.50
C SER A 133 -21.64 16.21 31.91
N ILE A 134 -22.75 16.13 32.65
CA ILE A 134 -23.52 17.29 33.08
C ILE A 134 -22.70 18.09 34.10
N TYR A 135 -22.11 17.41 35.09
CA TYR A 135 -21.20 18.03 36.05
C TYR A 135 -20.03 18.75 35.36
N LEU A 136 -19.36 18.09 34.40
CA LEU A 136 -18.22 18.69 33.69
C LEU A 136 -18.66 19.91 32.86
N LYS A 137 -19.78 19.82 32.14
CA LYS A 137 -20.32 20.94 31.34
C LYS A 137 -20.65 22.16 32.21
N ASN A 138 -21.24 21.94 33.39
CA ASN A 138 -21.57 23.01 34.33
C ASN A 138 -20.33 23.56 35.05
N HIS A 139 -19.46 22.70 35.57
CA HIS A 139 -18.26 23.10 36.32
C HIS A 139 -17.29 23.96 35.50
N PHE A 140 -17.16 23.68 34.19
CA PHE A 140 -16.32 24.48 33.29
C PHE A 140 -17.04 25.66 32.62
N ASN A 141 -18.26 25.99 33.09
CA ASN A 141 -19.14 27.04 32.59
C ASN A 141 -19.20 27.08 31.06
N MET A 142 -19.60 25.96 30.47
CA MET A 142 -19.74 25.86 29.03
C MET A 142 -20.91 26.69 28.51
N THR A 143 -21.01 26.84 27.19
CA THR A 143 -22.02 27.70 26.56
C THR A 143 -22.98 26.87 25.70
N TYR A 144 -24.27 27.20 25.77
CA TYR A 144 -25.26 26.79 24.78
C TYR A 144 -25.06 27.57 23.48
N ARG A 145 -25.33 26.94 22.34
CA ARG A 145 -25.35 27.63 21.05
C ARG A 145 -26.78 27.82 20.58
N LEU A 146 -27.18 29.08 20.41
CA LEU A 146 -28.45 29.46 19.82
C LEU A 146 -28.23 29.79 18.34
N SER A 147 -28.84 29.02 17.44
CA SER A 147 -28.86 29.31 16.00
C SER A 147 -30.17 29.98 15.63
N VAL A 148 -30.14 31.14 14.97
CA VAL A 148 -31.34 31.88 14.54
C VAL A 148 -31.27 32.18 13.05
N ARG A 149 -32.35 31.85 12.32
CA ARG A 149 -32.54 32.22 10.91
C ARG A 149 -33.17 33.59 10.83
N THR A 150 -32.38 34.57 10.38
CA THR A 150 -32.79 35.98 10.26
C THR A 150 -32.27 36.60 8.98
N THR A 151 -33.01 37.56 8.43
CA THR A 151 -32.57 38.44 7.35
C THR A 151 -31.75 39.63 7.87
N ASP A 152 -31.89 39.95 9.16
CA ASP A 152 -31.21 41.06 9.84
C ASP A 152 -30.51 40.55 11.13
N PRO A 153 -29.17 40.39 11.11
CA PRO A 153 -28.43 39.90 12.27
C PRO A 153 -28.27 40.94 13.38
N GLU A 154 -28.29 42.24 13.07
CA GLU A 154 -28.07 43.30 14.06
C GLU A 154 -29.29 43.40 14.98
N ALA A 155 -30.49 43.44 14.41
CA ALA A 155 -31.73 43.42 15.18
C ALA A 155 -31.87 42.13 16.03
N ALA A 156 -31.46 40.98 15.49
CA ALA A 156 -31.45 39.73 16.26
C ALA A 156 -30.44 39.78 17.42
N ASN A 157 -29.27 40.37 17.21
CA ASN A 157 -28.26 40.53 18.25
C ASN A 157 -28.72 41.49 19.36
N GLU A 158 -29.40 42.58 19.02
CA GLU A 158 -30.00 43.50 20.01
C GLU A 158 -31.03 42.77 20.89
N ILE A 159 -31.88 41.94 20.31
CA ILE A 159 -32.86 41.13 21.06
C ILE A 159 -32.14 40.17 22.01
N VAL A 160 -31.11 39.45 21.53
CA VAL A 160 -30.37 38.49 22.37
C VAL A 160 -29.63 39.21 23.51
N GLN A 161 -28.91 40.29 23.21
CA GLN A 161 -28.16 41.07 24.20
C GLN A 161 -29.04 41.77 25.22
N LYS A 162 -30.26 42.17 24.84
CA LYS A 162 -31.24 42.78 25.76
C LYS A 162 -31.61 41.85 26.91
N TYR A 163 -31.72 40.54 26.65
CA TYR A 163 -32.04 39.56 27.68
C TYR A 163 -30.80 38.90 28.29
N ILE A 164 -29.75 38.71 27.50
CA ILE A 164 -28.50 38.06 27.93
C ILE A 164 -27.31 38.91 27.48
N PRO A 165 -26.88 39.88 28.31
CA PRO A 165 -25.76 40.78 27.96
C PRO A 165 -24.42 40.06 27.81
N SER A 166 -24.25 38.89 28.44
CA SER A 166 -23.06 38.04 28.37
C SER A 166 -23.03 37.13 27.15
N ALA A 167 -24.02 37.20 26.25
CA ALA A 167 -24.06 36.42 25.03
C ALA A 167 -22.99 36.90 24.04
N ILE A 168 -22.17 35.97 23.54
CA ILE A 168 -21.14 36.25 22.54
C ILE A 168 -21.69 35.89 21.16
N PHE A 169 -21.68 36.85 20.24
CA PHE A 169 -21.99 36.59 18.83
C PHE A 169 -20.85 35.80 18.19
N ASP A 170 -21.16 34.60 17.68
CA ASP A 170 -20.18 33.66 17.12
C ASP A 170 -20.13 33.72 15.57
N GLY A 171 -20.90 34.63 14.95
CA GLY A 171 -20.91 34.88 13.52
C GLY A 171 -21.92 34.04 12.71
N GLN A 172 -21.78 34.07 11.38
CA GLN A 172 -22.57 33.27 10.45
C GLN A 172 -22.28 31.77 10.64
N ALA A 173 -23.32 31.00 10.89
CA ALA A 173 -23.26 29.55 10.86
C ALA A 173 -23.50 29.12 9.41
N ALA A 174 -22.43 28.69 8.73
CA ALA A 174 -22.38 28.29 7.32
C ALA A 174 -22.75 29.38 6.29
N SER A 175 -21.78 29.67 5.43
CA SER A 175 -21.91 30.54 4.26
C SER A 175 -22.86 29.91 3.23
N GLN A 176 -24.12 30.34 3.18
CA GLN A 176 -24.96 30.11 2.01
C GLN A 176 -24.59 31.15 0.94
N ILE A 177 -23.80 30.73 -0.04
CA ILE A 177 -23.78 31.34 -1.38
C ILE A 177 -24.54 30.33 -2.23
N GLY A 178 -25.66 30.75 -2.84
CA GLY A 178 -26.43 29.87 -3.74
C GLY A 178 -27.96 29.84 -3.57
N SER A 179 -28.60 30.81 -2.91
CA SER A 179 -30.04 31.01 -3.09
C SER A 179 -30.39 32.49 -3.04
N LYS A 180 -31.19 32.96 -4.01
CA LYS A 180 -31.59 34.37 -4.19
C LYS A 180 -32.45 34.94 -3.04
N ASN A 181 -32.61 34.20 -1.95
CA ASN A 181 -33.26 34.66 -0.72
C ASN A 181 -32.19 34.76 0.38
N ASN A 182 -31.85 35.99 0.80
CA ASN A 182 -30.93 36.35 1.88
C ASN A 182 -31.38 35.79 3.26
N GLU A 183 -31.39 34.48 3.45
CA GLU A 183 -31.86 33.84 4.69
C GLU A 183 -30.75 33.00 5.30
N ILE A 184 -29.91 33.62 6.13
CA ILE A 184 -28.72 33.01 6.73
C ILE A 184 -29.01 32.67 8.20
N PHE A 185 -28.40 31.59 8.69
CA PHE A 185 -28.40 31.26 10.11
C PHE A 185 -27.21 31.94 10.81
N TYR A 186 -27.49 32.56 11.95
CA TYR A 186 -26.50 33.19 12.81
C TYR A 186 -26.45 32.46 14.15
N SER A 187 -25.28 32.43 14.77
CA SER A 187 -25.08 31.70 16.03
C SER A 187 -24.62 32.59 17.18
N TRP A 188 -25.16 32.35 18.37
CA TRP A 188 -24.80 33.02 19.62
C TRP A 188 -24.41 31.98 20.68
N LYS A 189 -23.36 32.27 21.43
CA LYS A 189 -22.91 31.50 22.60
C LYS A 189 -23.51 32.09 23.87
N LEU A 190 -24.32 31.29 24.55
CA LEU A 190 -25.06 31.65 25.77
C LEU A 190 -24.47 30.88 26.97
N PRO A 191 -23.89 31.52 27.99
CA PRO A 191 -23.35 30.82 29.17
C PRO A 191 -24.42 30.01 29.92
N ILE A 192 -24.06 28.81 30.41
CA ILE A 192 -24.98 27.95 31.18
C ILE A 192 -25.52 28.68 32.43
N ASP A 193 -24.73 29.54 33.07
CA ASP A 193 -25.19 30.30 34.25
C ASP A 193 -26.42 31.18 33.98
N THR A 194 -26.68 31.52 32.71
CA THR A 194 -27.81 32.35 32.28
C THR A 194 -29.07 31.56 31.93
N THR A 195 -29.09 30.25 32.16
CA THR A 195 -30.24 29.37 31.89
C THR A 195 -31.58 29.89 32.46
N PRO A 196 -31.66 30.50 33.67
CA PRO A 196 -32.91 31.06 34.18
C PRO A 196 -33.52 32.18 33.31
N LEU A 197 -32.70 32.90 32.55
CA LEU A 197 -33.10 33.99 31.65
C LEU A 197 -33.57 33.47 30.27
N PHE A 198 -33.30 32.20 29.94
CA PHE A 198 -33.65 31.63 28.64
C PHE A 198 -35.16 31.65 28.40
N LYS A 199 -35.98 31.57 29.46
CA LYS A 199 -37.44 31.65 29.35
C LYS A 199 -37.90 32.97 28.70
N ASP A 200 -37.30 34.08 29.11
CA ASP A 200 -37.71 35.42 28.70
C ASP A 200 -37.19 35.70 27.29
N LEU A 201 -35.98 35.20 26.99
CA LEU A 201 -35.42 35.19 25.65
C LEU A 201 -36.30 34.41 24.67
N PHE A 202 -36.63 33.15 24.93
CA PHE A 202 -37.45 32.34 24.02
C PHE A 202 -38.88 32.88 23.89
N LYS A 203 -39.42 33.51 24.94
CA LYS A 203 -40.71 34.20 24.86
C LYS A 203 -40.64 35.40 23.92
N ALA A 204 -39.55 36.17 23.96
CA ALA A 204 -39.31 37.29 23.06
C ALA A 204 -39.05 36.84 21.61
N LEU A 205 -38.28 35.76 21.40
CA LEU A 205 -38.03 35.18 20.07
C LEU A 205 -39.31 34.65 19.40
N ASN A 206 -40.27 34.15 20.18
CA ASN A 206 -41.57 33.66 19.70
C ASN A 206 -42.66 34.75 19.61
N SER A 207 -42.37 36.00 19.93
CA SER A 207 -43.37 37.07 19.91
C SER A 207 -43.80 37.39 18.47
N ARG A 208 -45.09 37.69 18.27
CA ARG A 208 -45.66 37.94 16.92
C ARG A 208 -45.02 39.13 16.22
N ASP A 209 -44.54 40.12 16.97
CA ASP A 209 -43.90 41.33 16.45
C ASP A 209 -42.53 41.03 15.81
N ASN A 210 -41.87 39.94 16.25
CA ASN A 210 -40.54 39.56 15.79
C ASN A 210 -40.53 38.55 14.63
N HIS A 211 -41.71 38.09 14.15
CA HIS A 211 -41.79 37.09 13.08
C HIS A 211 -41.24 37.57 11.72
N HIS A 212 -41.17 38.88 11.50
CA HIS A 212 -40.54 39.46 10.30
C HIS A 212 -39.01 39.37 10.33
N ILE A 213 -38.42 39.37 11.53
CA ILE A 213 -36.95 39.35 11.75
C ILE A 213 -36.50 37.90 11.97
N ILE A 214 -37.18 37.16 12.85
CA ILE A 214 -36.82 35.80 13.26
C ILE A 214 -37.82 34.81 12.70
N ARG A 215 -37.38 33.95 11.77
CA ARG A 215 -38.24 32.92 11.18
C ARG A 215 -38.22 31.62 11.95
N LYS A 216 -37.01 31.15 12.28
CA LYS A 216 -36.77 29.90 13.02
C LYS A 216 -35.56 30.07 13.91
N TYR A 217 -35.54 29.35 15.02
CA TYR A 217 -34.38 29.25 15.90
C TYR A 217 -34.19 27.79 16.34
N GLY A 218 -32.98 27.47 16.78
CA GLY A 218 -32.65 26.19 17.37
C GLY A 218 -31.62 26.33 18.49
N ILE A 219 -31.67 25.44 19.48
CA ILE A 219 -30.72 25.41 20.59
C ILE A 219 -29.90 24.12 20.59
N LYS A 220 -28.57 24.24 20.66
CA LYS A 220 -27.62 23.14 20.83
C LYS A 220 -26.94 23.23 22.19
N SER A 221 -26.80 22.11 22.89
CA SER A 221 -26.02 22.05 24.13
C SER A 221 -24.53 22.18 23.88
N PRO A 222 -23.76 22.53 24.92
CA PRO A 222 -22.33 22.34 24.92
C PRO A 222 -21.94 20.87 24.72
N SER A 223 -20.91 20.65 23.89
CA SER A 223 -20.33 19.34 23.59
C SER A 223 -19.15 19.03 24.51
N LEU A 224 -18.93 17.76 24.87
CA LEU A 224 -17.72 17.38 25.62
C LEU A 224 -16.44 17.57 24.80
N GLU A 225 -16.55 17.56 23.46
CA GLU A 225 -15.43 17.84 22.58
C GLU A 225 -14.91 19.28 22.73
N GLU A 226 -15.80 20.27 22.80
CA GLU A 226 -15.39 21.66 23.03
C GLU A 226 -14.64 21.82 24.36
N LEU A 227 -15.05 21.09 25.39
CA LEU A 227 -14.34 21.03 26.66
C LEU A 227 -12.96 20.40 26.49
N PHE A 228 -12.88 19.28 25.78
CA PHE A 228 -11.62 18.59 25.50
C PHE A 228 -10.63 19.52 24.80
N ILE A 229 -11.07 20.21 23.74
CA ILE A 229 -10.25 21.17 22.98
C ILE A 229 -9.76 22.29 23.90
N LYS A 230 -10.67 22.92 24.66
CA LYS A 230 -10.33 23.99 25.61
C LYS A 230 -9.29 23.56 26.66
N LEU A 231 -9.35 22.31 27.11
CA LEU A 231 -8.38 21.75 28.05
C LEU A 231 -7.02 21.46 27.39
N THR A 232 -7.01 21.02 26.13
CA THR A 232 -5.78 20.71 25.38
C THR A 232 -5.07 21.95 24.82
N GLU A 233 -5.79 22.99 24.38
CA GLU A 233 -5.21 24.22 23.84
C GLU A 233 -4.30 24.92 24.87
N ASN A 234 -4.76 24.98 26.12
CA ASN A 234 -4.02 25.55 27.26
C ASN A 234 -2.68 24.83 27.55
N ASP A 235 -2.46 23.64 26.98
CA ASP A 235 -1.29 22.81 27.20
C ASP A 235 -0.24 22.85 26.08
N SER A 236 -0.56 23.46 24.93
CA SER A 236 0.33 23.53 23.77
C SER A 236 1.68 24.21 24.12
N PRO A 237 2.82 23.63 23.72
CA PRO A 237 4.14 24.24 23.96
C PRO A 237 4.25 25.65 23.36
N GLU A 238 3.56 25.89 22.25
CA GLU A 238 3.47 27.19 21.55
C GLU A 238 2.93 28.31 22.47
N GLN A 239 1.92 28.05 23.30
CA GLN A 239 1.42 29.04 24.26
C GLN A 239 2.27 29.14 25.54
N LYS A 240 2.96 28.07 25.96
CA LYS A 240 3.89 28.13 27.11
C LYS A 240 5.14 28.96 26.79
N GLU A 241 5.58 29.01 25.54
CA GLU A 241 6.61 29.96 25.11
C GLU A 241 6.06 31.40 25.03
N LEU A 242 4.84 31.61 24.51
CA LEU A 242 4.21 32.94 24.51
C LEU A 242 3.97 33.49 25.93
N ASN A 243 3.54 32.67 26.89
CA ASN A 243 3.31 33.10 28.28
C ASN A 243 4.62 33.43 29.03
N LYS A 244 5.76 32.85 28.61
CA LYS A 244 7.09 33.27 29.09
C LYS A 244 7.51 34.63 28.52
N TYR A 245 7.12 34.94 27.28
CA TYR A 245 7.40 36.24 26.65
C TYR A 245 6.37 37.34 27.02
N GLY A 246 5.17 36.97 27.45
CA GLY A 246 4.09 37.88 27.84
C GLY A 246 4.28 38.59 29.19
N GLN A 247 5.19 38.13 30.06
CA GLN A 247 5.47 38.79 31.35
C GLN A 247 6.38 40.03 31.25
N VAL A 248 6.75 40.49 30.05
CA VAL A 248 7.67 41.64 29.87
C VAL A 248 6.99 42.88 29.25
N LYS A 249 5.68 42.89 29.00
CA LYS A 249 4.98 44.09 28.51
C LYS A 249 3.60 44.27 29.15
N ASP A 250 3.61 44.76 30.38
CA ASP A 250 2.46 45.51 30.90
C ASP A 250 2.44 46.91 30.28
N ASN A 251 1.23 47.39 29.96
CA ASN A 251 0.85 48.69 29.39
C ASN A 251 0.63 48.77 27.87
N VAL A 252 -0.40 48.09 27.34
CA VAL A 252 -1.27 48.64 26.26
C VAL A 252 -2.71 48.10 26.45
N ASN A 253 -3.70 48.97 26.26
CA ASN A 253 -5.13 48.82 26.54
C ASN A 253 -5.78 47.48 26.18
N ASP A 254 -6.54 46.95 27.15
CA ASP A 254 -7.54 45.91 27.02
C ASP A 254 -8.70 46.35 26.12
N LYS A 255 -8.66 45.93 24.85
CA LYS A 255 -9.84 45.74 23.97
C LYS A 255 -9.55 44.89 22.73
N ASP A 256 -8.29 44.56 22.46
CA ASP A 256 -7.88 43.71 21.33
C ASP A 256 -7.34 42.32 21.75
N SER A 257 -7.46 41.93 23.02
CA SER A 257 -6.83 40.70 23.56
C SER A 257 -7.57 39.37 23.26
N LEU A 258 -8.57 39.37 22.37
CA LEU A 258 -9.22 38.14 21.88
C LEU A 258 -8.99 37.85 20.39
N ILE A 259 -8.12 38.60 19.72
CA ILE A 259 -7.74 38.37 18.31
C ILE A 259 -6.23 38.12 18.24
N ILE A 260 -5.78 37.02 18.85
CA ILE A 260 -4.53 36.37 18.44
C ILE A 260 -4.92 35.07 17.75
N LYS A 261 -5.65 35.18 16.63
CA LYS A 261 -5.54 34.18 15.58
C LYS A 261 -4.16 34.37 14.99
N ASN A 262 -3.31 33.37 15.12
CA ASN A 262 -2.08 33.24 14.35
C ASN A 262 -2.36 33.70 12.91
N ASN A 263 -1.77 34.83 12.50
CA ASN A 263 -1.71 35.25 11.10
C ASN A 263 -0.73 34.35 10.33
N VAL A 264 -0.91 33.03 10.43
CA VAL A 264 -0.30 32.09 9.51
C VAL A 264 -1.31 31.92 8.39
N SER A 265 -1.23 32.82 7.43
CA SER A 265 -2.03 32.71 6.21
C SER A 265 -1.36 31.71 5.27
N LEU A 266 -2.19 30.84 4.68
CA LEU A 266 -1.81 30.07 3.49
C LEU A 266 -1.08 30.98 2.48
N PRO A 267 0.01 30.52 1.83
CA PRO A 267 0.77 31.31 0.86
C PRO A 267 -0.16 31.96 -0.17
N PRO A 268 0.01 33.23 -0.54
CA PRO A 268 -0.79 33.80 -1.64
C PRO A 268 -0.60 32.97 -2.91
N PRO A 269 -1.64 32.79 -3.74
CA PRO A 269 -1.52 32.05 -5.00
C PRO A 269 -0.50 32.74 -5.91
N SER A 270 0.71 32.19 -6.02
CA SER A 270 1.74 32.70 -6.93
C SER A 270 1.46 32.28 -8.37
N SER A 271 2.03 33.00 -9.32
CA SER A 271 1.85 32.77 -10.76
C SER A 271 2.38 31.39 -11.15
N ARG A 272 1.48 30.48 -11.54
CA ARG A 272 1.84 29.12 -11.96
C ARG A 272 2.42 29.13 -13.36
N GLN A 273 3.53 28.42 -13.55
CA GLN A 273 3.98 28.07 -14.89
C GLN A 273 3.26 26.81 -15.36
N VAL A 274 2.71 26.81 -16.58
CA VAL A 274 2.21 25.58 -17.20
C VAL A 274 3.38 24.62 -17.37
N VAL A 275 3.36 23.50 -16.64
CA VAL A 275 4.42 22.50 -16.70
C VAL A 275 4.21 21.63 -17.93
N THR A 276 5.16 21.69 -18.86
CA THR A 276 5.18 20.80 -20.03
C THR A 276 5.36 19.34 -19.62
N GLY A 277 4.78 18.39 -20.38
CA GLY A 277 4.90 16.96 -20.07
C GLY A 277 6.34 16.46 -19.91
N PHE A 278 7.29 17.05 -20.66
CA PHE A 278 8.71 16.75 -20.53
C PHE A 278 9.31 17.19 -19.17
N LYS A 279 8.90 18.35 -18.64
CA LYS A 279 9.32 18.76 -17.29
C LYS A 279 8.76 17.80 -16.24
N LYS A 280 7.49 17.39 -16.35
CA LYS A 280 6.89 16.37 -15.45
C LYS A 280 7.68 15.06 -15.49
N LEU A 281 8.10 14.61 -16.68
CA LEU A 281 8.92 13.41 -16.86
C LEU A 281 10.26 13.51 -16.11
N ILE A 282 11.00 14.61 -16.27
CA ILE A 282 12.29 14.82 -15.57
C ILE A 282 12.11 14.79 -14.05
N ARG A 283 11.01 15.37 -13.54
CA ARG A 283 10.72 15.37 -12.09
C ARG A 283 10.43 13.98 -11.55
N LEU A 284 9.64 13.19 -12.28
CA LEU A 284 9.39 11.78 -11.92
C LEU A 284 10.69 10.97 -11.90
N ILE A 285 11.58 11.18 -12.88
CA ILE A 285 12.90 10.54 -12.91
C ILE A 285 13.71 10.91 -11.66
N GLY A 286 13.75 12.19 -11.29
CA GLY A 286 14.45 12.66 -10.10
C GLY A 286 13.91 12.07 -8.80
N LEU A 287 12.57 12.00 -8.64
CA LEU A 287 11.91 11.36 -7.50
C LEU A 287 12.31 9.87 -7.38
N ARG A 288 12.28 9.13 -8.49
CA ARG A 288 12.61 7.70 -8.50
C ARG A 288 14.05 7.43 -8.09
N PHE A 289 15.01 8.20 -8.60
CA PHE A 289 16.39 8.07 -8.14
C PHE A 289 16.50 8.31 -6.63
N LYS A 290 15.83 9.34 -6.08
CA LYS A 290 15.81 9.56 -4.62
C LYS A 290 15.24 8.35 -3.86
N LEU A 291 14.16 7.74 -4.34
CA LEU A 291 13.58 6.52 -3.75
C LEU A 291 14.57 5.35 -3.78
N TYR A 292 15.25 5.12 -4.90
CA TYR A 292 16.25 4.05 -5.03
C TYR A 292 17.45 4.24 -4.11
N PHE A 293 18.00 5.46 -4.03
CA PHE A 293 19.14 5.74 -3.16
C PHE A 293 18.80 5.66 -1.66
N ARG A 294 17.53 5.84 -1.29
CA ARG A 294 17.11 5.72 0.12
C ARG A 294 16.75 4.31 0.54
N ASN A 295 16.34 3.47 -0.39
CA ASN A 295 16.03 2.09 -0.10
C ASN A 295 17.30 1.24 -0.12
N PHE A 296 17.95 1.14 1.05
CA PHE A 296 19.17 0.34 1.21
C PHE A 296 18.98 -1.11 0.78
N MET A 297 17.83 -1.71 1.09
CA MET A 297 17.53 -3.09 0.70
C MET A 297 17.48 -3.25 -0.82
N PHE A 298 16.98 -2.24 -1.54
CA PHE A 298 16.99 -2.22 -2.99
C PHE A 298 18.41 -2.13 -3.55
N ILE A 299 19.21 -1.15 -3.11
CA ILE A 299 20.62 -0.97 -3.55
C ILE A 299 21.45 -2.23 -3.33
N PHE A 300 21.33 -2.81 -2.13
CA PHE A 300 22.05 -4.04 -1.79
C PHE A 300 21.67 -5.17 -2.75
N ASN A 301 20.38 -5.31 -3.02
CA ASN A 301 19.84 -6.38 -3.84
C ASN A 301 20.07 -6.23 -5.34
N SER A 302 20.06 -5.00 -5.87
CA SER A 302 20.16 -4.71 -7.30
C SER A 302 21.59 -4.46 -7.74
N ILE A 303 22.43 -3.88 -6.88
CA ILE A 303 23.82 -3.50 -7.22
C ILE A 303 24.84 -4.37 -6.48
N VAL A 304 24.78 -4.42 -5.15
CA VAL A 304 25.86 -5.03 -4.33
C VAL A 304 25.90 -6.55 -4.48
N LEU A 305 24.75 -7.21 -4.38
CA LEU A 305 24.66 -8.67 -4.45
C LEU A 305 25.10 -9.22 -5.83
N PRO A 306 24.67 -8.67 -6.97
CA PRO A 306 25.17 -9.08 -8.28
C PRO A 306 26.67 -8.83 -8.47
N ALA A 307 27.18 -7.70 -7.96
CA ALA A 307 28.62 -7.41 -7.97
C ALA A 307 29.42 -8.44 -7.16
N LEU A 308 28.92 -8.83 -5.98
CA LEU A 308 29.55 -9.85 -5.14
C LEU A 308 29.51 -11.23 -5.82
N LEU A 309 28.36 -11.63 -6.37
CA LEU A 309 28.22 -12.91 -7.08
C LEU A 309 29.10 -12.98 -8.32
N SER A 310 29.22 -11.89 -9.08
CA SER A 310 30.10 -11.83 -10.25
C SER A 310 31.59 -11.85 -9.86
N ALA A 311 31.98 -11.19 -8.77
CA ALA A 311 33.33 -11.28 -8.23
C ALA A 311 33.66 -12.70 -7.74
N ALA A 312 32.75 -13.34 -7.01
CA ALA A 312 32.88 -14.73 -6.57
C ALA A 312 32.99 -15.69 -7.77
N LEU A 313 32.18 -15.47 -8.81
CA LEU A 313 32.28 -16.20 -10.06
C LEU A 313 33.67 -16.02 -10.67
N PHE A 314 34.13 -14.78 -10.86
CA PHE A 314 35.44 -14.49 -11.45
C PHE A 314 36.59 -15.19 -10.71
N ILE A 315 36.57 -15.21 -9.38
CA ILE A 315 37.56 -15.94 -8.57
C ILE A 315 37.48 -17.44 -8.85
N ALA A 316 36.29 -18.02 -8.89
CA ALA A 316 36.09 -19.42 -9.24
C ALA A 316 36.60 -19.72 -10.66
N LEU A 317 36.39 -18.82 -11.62
CA LEU A 317 36.89 -18.96 -12.98
C LEU A 317 38.41 -18.94 -13.04
N LYS A 318 39.05 -18.04 -12.30
CA LYS A 318 40.51 -17.96 -12.24
C LYS A 318 41.11 -19.27 -11.74
N TYR A 319 40.46 -19.88 -10.73
CA TYR A 319 40.86 -21.19 -10.21
C TYR A 319 40.69 -22.29 -11.26
N VAL A 320 39.52 -22.39 -11.90
CA VAL A 320 39.24 -23.43 -12.91
C VAL A 320 40.10 -23.27 -14.17
N HIS A 321 40.30 -22.05 -14.67
CA HIS A 321 41.08 -21.81 -15.88
C HIS A 321 42.56 -22.16 -15.70
N SER A 322 43.13 -21.96 -14.51
CA SER A 322 44.52 -22.35 -14.22
C SER A 322 44.79 -23.85 -14.43
N ASN A 323 43.76 -24.69 -14.35
CA ASN A 323 43.85 -26.14 -14.55
C ASN A 323 43.59 -26.59 -16.01
N SER A 324 43.24 -25.68 -16.93
CA SER A 324 42.83 -26.04 -18.31
C SER A 324 44.00 -26.11 -19.32
N PHE A 325 45.11 -25.43 -19.07
CA PHE A 325 46.32 -25.52 -19.90
C PHE A 325 47.33 -26.50 -19.28
N ILE A 326 47.26 -27.78 -19.67
CA ILE A 326 48.25 -28.77 -19.28
C ILE A 326 49.30 -28.87 -20.39
N THR A 327 50.35 -28.06 -20.30
CA THR A 327 51.58 -28.30 -21.06
C THR A 327 52.39 -29.36 -20.34
N TYR A 328 52.50 -30.55 -20.91
CA TYR A 328 53.34 -31.61 -20.33
C TYR A 328 54.81 -31.31 -20.61
N GLU A 329 55.62 -31.23 -19.56
CA GLU A 329 57.06 -31.11 -19.70
C GLU A 329 57.67 -32.41 -20.24
N LYS A 330 58.74 -32.30 -21.02
CA LYS A 330 59.49 -33.45 -21.53
C LYS A 330 60.07 -34.22 -20.35
N ARG A 331 59.73 -35.49 -20.20
CA ARG A 331 60.25 -36.35 -19.12
C ARG A 331 61.12 -37.45 -19.69
N ALA A 332 62.37 -37.54 -19.23
CA ALA A 332 63.26 -38.64 -19.57
C ALA A 332 62.77 -39.94 -18.91
N LEU A 333 62.65 -41.01 -19.69
CA LEU A 333 62.28 -42.35 -19.26
C LEU A 333 63.56 -43.15 -18.99
N SER A 334 64.22 -42.83 -17.88
CA SER A 334 65.32 -43.64 -17.36
C SER A 334 64.82 -44.49 -16.18
N PRO A 335 65.19 -45.79 -16.10
CA PRO A 335 64.85 -46.65 -14.96
C PRO A 335 65.26 -46.04 -13.62
N TYR A 336 66.40 -45.36 -13.60
CA TYR A 336 67.03 -44.79 -12.41
C TYR A 336 66.35 -43.50 -11.90
N GLU A 337 65.78 -42.67 -12.78
CA GLU A 337 65.11 -41.42 -12.35
C GLU A 337 63.64 -41.63 -11.97
N ILE A 338 62.95 -42.57 -12.61
CA ILE A 338 61.50 -42.74 -12.43
C ILE A 338 61.16 -43.75 -11.32
N TYR A 339 61.90 -44.87 -11.22
CA TYR A 339 61.57 -46.01 -10.35
C TYR A 339 62.72 -46.36 -9.40
N LYS A 340 63.28 -45.35 -8.74
CA LYS A 340 64.53 -45.40 -7.96
C LYS A 340 64.53 -46.41 -6.79
N ASN A 341 63.36 -46.74 -6.26
CA ASN A 341 63.17 -47.60 -5.10
C ASN A 341 62.64 -48.99 -5.44
N GLU A 342 62.40 -49.29 -6.72
CA GLU A 342 61.85 -50.58 -7.16
C GLU A 342 62.98 -51.55 -7.55
N ARG A 343 62.73 -52.85 -7.36
CA ARG A 343 63.69 -53.92 -7.58
C ARG A 343 63.63 -54.42 -9.01
N TRP A 344 64.80 -54.50 -9.64
CA TRP A 344 64.99 -55.03 -10.98
C TRP A 344 65.76 -56.34 -10.92
N ASN A 345 65.29 -57.34 -11.65
CA ASN A 345 65.86 -58.70 -11.63
C ASN A 345 66.40 -59.08 -13.01
N PHE A 346 67.61 -59.65 -13.05
CA PHE A 346 68.26 -60.16 -14.25
C PHE A 346 68.64 -61.64 -14.07
N ASP A 347 68.38 -62.45 -15.08
CA ASP A 347 68.82 -63.85 -15.12
C ASP A 347 70.23 -63.96 -15.71
N ILE A 348 71.11 -64.70 -15.04
CA ILE A 348 72.56 -64.76 -15.30
C ILE A 348 72.98 -66.12 -15.89
N LYS A 349 72.14 -67.17 -15.81
CA LYS A 349 72.59 -68.54 -16.14
C LYS A 349 72.71 -68.86 -17.63
N ASP A 350 71.91 -68.23 -18.48
CA ASP A 350 71.94 -68.42 -19.94
C ASP A 350 72.54 -67.23 -20.72
N SER A 351 73.03 -66.20 -20.02
CA SER A 351 73.61 -64.99 -20.63
C SER A 351 75.11 -65.12 -20.84
N ASN A 352 75.60 -64.82 -22.05
CA ASN A 352 77.03 -64.79 -22.39
C ASN A 352 77.77 -63.52 -21.89
N PHE A 353 77.22 -62.78 -20.93
CA PHE A 353 77.79 -61.54 -20.42
C PHE A 353 78.66 -61.78 -19.17
N GLU A 354 79.87 -61.22 -19.14
CA GLU A 354 80.81 -61.40 -18.02
C GLU A 354 80.31 -60.74 -16.72
N LYS A 355 80.58 -61.38 -15.56
CA LYS A 355 80.18 -60.93 -14.21
C LYS A 355 80.49 -59.47 -13.81
N PRO A 356 81.57 -58.80 -14.27
CA PRO A 356 81.82 -57.38 -13.95
C PRO A 356 80.77 -56.40 -14.53
N PHE A 357 79.96 -56.86 -15.48
CA PHE A 357 78.95 -56.07 -16.17
C PHE A 357 77.79 -55.63 -15.26
N TYR A 358 77.46 -56.44 -14.25
CA TYR A 358 76.30 -56.25 -13.37
C TYR A 358 76.61 -55.46 -12.09
N GLU A 359 77.88 -55.47 -11.62
CA GLU A 359 78.28 -54.82 -10.35
C GLU A 359 78.42 -53.29 -10.46
N SER A 360 78.50 -52.74 -11.68
CA SER A 360 78.74 -51.31 -11.87
C SER A 360 77.50 -50.41 -11.66
N GLN A 361 76.31 -50.97 -11.49
CA GLN A 361 75.07 -50.20 -11.28
C GLN A 361 74.12 -50.89 -10.28
N SER A 362 74.14 -50.51 -9.00
CA SER A 362 73.06 -50.84 -8.05
C SER A 362 71.78 -50.04 -8.41
N PRO A 363 70.57 -50.66 -8.48
CA PRO A 363 70.05 -51.62 -7.51
C PRO A 363 69.44 -52.87 -8.17
N PHE A 364 70.24 -53.68 -8.87
CA PHE A 364 69.78 -54.98 -9.35
C PHE A 364 69.91 -56.02 -8.24
N GLN A 365 68.81 -56.70 -7.89
CA GLN A 365 68.89 -57.91 -7.09
C GLN A 365 69.14 -59.08 -8.05
N ASN A 366 70.34 -59.64 -7.98
CA ASN A 366 70.71 -60.82 -8.74
C ASN A 366 69.97 -62.02 -8.15
N VAL A 367 69.01 -62.57 -8.87
CA VAL A 367 68.31 -63.81 -8.49
C VAL A 367 68.58 -64.83 -9.57
N GLU A 368 69.31 -65.89 -9.20
CA GLU A 368 69.57 -67.01 -10.11
C GLU A 368 68.38 -67.97 -10.12
N TYR A 369 67.84 -68.27 -11.31
CA TYR A 369 66.77 -69.26 -11.48
C TYR A 369 67.32 -70.53 -12.14
N ASN A 370 66.88 -71.70 -11.67
CA ASN A 370 67.30 -72.99 -12.23
C ASN A 370 66.41 -73.46 -13.39
N SER A 371 65.19 -72.93 -13.51
CA SER A 371 64.23 -73.28 -14.56
C SER A 371 63.18 -72.17 -14.77
N VAL A 372 62.56 -72.13 -15.96
CA VAL A 372 61.41 -71.24 -16.28
C VAL A 372 60.22 -71.46 -15.33
N TRP A 373 60.10 -72.66 -14.75
CA TRP A 373 59.04 -73.01 -13.80
C TRP A 373 59.28 -72.38 -12.41
N ASP A 374 60.55 -72.34 -11.97
CA ASP A 374 60.95 -71.63 -10.75
C ASP A 374 60.84 -70.11 -10.91
N PHE A 375 61.10 -69.59 -12.10
CA PHE A 375 60.89 -68.18 -12.46
C PHE A 375 59.41 -67.79 -12.34
N ASN A 376 58.49 -68.56 -12.93
CA ASN A 376 57.05 -68.29 -12.84
C ASN A 376 56.50 -68.39 -11.41
N ASN A 377 57.01 -69.31 -10.59
CA ASN A 377 56.64 -69.42 -9.18
C ASN A 377 57.17 -68.23 -8.35
N TYR A 378 58.39 -67.76 -8.63
CA TYR A 378 58.96 -66.58 -7.99
C TYR A 378 58.24 -65.29 -8.41
N VAL A 379 57.95 -65.12 -9.71
CA VAL A 379 57.17 -63.99 -10.22
C VAL A 379 55.78 -63.99 -9.60
N ASN A 380 55.08 -65.13 -9.53
CA ASN A 380 53.79 -65.18 -8.83
C ASN A 380 53.87 -64.85 -7.32
N ALA A 381 54.96 -65.24 -6.65
CA ALA A 381 55.18 -64.89 -5.24
C ALA A 381 55.56 -63.40 -5.02
N THR A 382 56.18 -62.75 -6.02
CA THR A 382 56.69 -61.36 -5.92
C THR A 382 55.82 -60.32 -6.62
N VAL A 383 54.94 -60.70 -7.55
CA VAL A 383 53.93 -59.83 -8.19
C VAL A 383 52.94 -59.25 -7.15
N HIS A 384 52.81 -59.90 -5.98
CA HIS A 384 52.07 -59.36 -4.84
C HIS A 384 52.83 -58.31 -4.01
N ASN A 385 54.14 -58.13 -4.22
CA ASN A 385 54.93 -57.06 -3.59
C ASN A 385 54.99 -55.83 -4.51
N ARG A 386 54.65 -54.66 -3.97
CA ARG A 386 54.66 -53.37 -4.70
C ARG A 386 56.05 -52.92 -5.18
N ASP A 387 57.10 -53.62 -4.77
CA ASP A 387 58.49 -53.25 -5.05
C ASP A 387 59.05 -53.92 -6.31
N PHE A 388 58.27 -54.69 -7.08
CA PHE A 388 58.73 -55.34 -8.31
C PHE A 388 58.61 -54.40 -9.52
N ALA A 389 59.75 -54.13 -10.15
CA ALA A 389 59.86 -53.21 -11.26
C ALA A 389 59.70 -53.95 -12.61
N ALA A 390 60.73 -54.70 -13.00
CA ALA A 390 60.74 -55.55 -14.19
C ALA A 390 61.81 -56.63 -14.07
N SER A 391 61.63 -57.74 -14.78
CA SER A 391 62.63 -58.78 -14.96
C SER A 391 62.91 -59.00 -16.44
N ILE A 392 64.19 -59.09 -16.80
CA ILE A 392 64.65 -59.31 -18.17
C ILE A 392 65.38 -60.64 -18.23
N THR A 393 64.92 -61.52 -19.12
CA THR A 393 65.56 -62.83 -19.41
C THR A 393 65.99 -62.87 -20.87
N GLU A 394 67.12 -63.51 -21.14
CA GLU A 394 67.72 -63.59 -22.47
C GLU A 394 67.83 -65.04 -22.91
N VAL A 395 67.51 -65.29 -24.18
CA VAL A 395 67.82 -66.57 -24.84
C VAL A 395 68.63 -66.26 -26.10
N ALA A 396 69.91 -66.65 -26.11
CA ALA A 396 70.81 -66.46 -27.24
C ALA A 396 70.83 -67.70 -28.15
N THR A 397 70.47 -67.54 -29.42
CA THR A 397 70.75 -68.54 -30.47
C THR A 397 71.86 -68.01 -31.38
N LEU A 398 72.65 -68.88 -32.03
CA LEU A 398 73.88 -68.56 -32.80
C LEU A 398 73.81 -67.40 -33.80
N LYS A 399 72.62 -66.82 -34.10
CA LYS A 399 72.45 -65.61 -34.91
C LYS A 399 71.45 -64.56 -34.37
N ASN A 400 70.61 -64.85 -33.37
CA ASN A 400 69.56 -63.93 -32.88
C ASN A 400 69.52 -63.88 -31.34
N TYR A 401 69.40 -62.66 -30.80
CA TYR A 401 69.11 -62.40 -29.39
C TYR A 401 67.61 -62.16 -29.19
N THR A 402 66.98 -62.94 -28.32
CA THR A 402 65.59 -62.71 -27.89
C THR A 402 65.54 -62.37 -26.41
N PHE A 403 65.01 -61.18 -26.09
CA PHE A 403 64.79 -60.73 -24.71
C PHE A 403 63.32 -60.90 -24.34
N PHE A 404 63.03 -61.56 -23.23
CA PHE A 404 61.70 -61.57 -22.61
C PHE A 404 61.71 -60.59 -21.43
N VAL A 405 60.87 -59.57 -21.52
CA VAL A 405 60.71 -58.52 -20.50
C VAL A 405 59.39 -58.74 -19.77
N TYR A 406 59.47 -59.10 -18.50
CA TYR A 406 58.33 -59.17 -17.59
C TYR A 406 58.29 -57.86 -16.80
N TYR A 407 57.21 -57.10 -16.90
CA TYR A 407 57.09 -55.79 -16.27
C TYR A 407 55.79 -55.66 -15.49
N ASN A 408 55.77 -54.76 -14.51
CA ASN A 408 54.57 -54.44 -13.76
C ASN A 408 53.69 -53.44 -14.54
N GLU A 409 52.46 -53.84 -14.88
CA GLU A 409 51.50 -52.99 -15.62
C GLU A 409 51.00 -51.77 -14.83
N SER A 410 51.11 -51.79 -13.50
CA SER A 410 50.67 -50.67 -12.65
C SER A 410 51.51 -49.40 -12.89
N ASN A 411 52.73 -49.56 -13.41
CA ASN A 411 53.68 -48.49 -13.68
C ASN A 411 53.59 -48.04 -15.15
N VAL A 412 52.92 -46.90 -15.39
CA VAL A 412 52.54 -46.38 -16.72
C VAL A 412 53.70 -46.25 -17.71
N HIS A 413 54.94 -46.01 -17.24
CA HIS A 413 56.12 -45.85 -18.10
C HIS A 413 57.10 -47.03 -18.04
N MET A 414 56.71 -48.16 -17.43
CA MET A 414 57.65 -49.22 -17.12
C MET A 414 58.15 -49.96 -18.35
N LEU A 415 57.26 -50.35 -19.25
CA LEU A 415 57.62 -51.08 -20.46
C LEU A 415 58.63 -50.28 -21.33
N PRO A 416 58.39 -49.00 -21.67
CA PRO A 416 59.40 -48.20 -22.38
C PRO A 416 60.73 -48.06 -21.64
N ALA A 417 60.70 -47.93 -20.30
CA ALA A 417 61.92 -47.83 -19.50
C ALA A 417 62.71 -49.15 -19.49
N ALA A 418 62.03 -50.30 -19.36
CA ALA A 418 62.64 -51.62 -19.39
C ALA A 418 63.26 -51.94 -20.77
N VAL A 419 62.58 -51.57 -21.86
CA VAL A 419 63.11 -51.71 -23.23
C VAL A 419 64.31 -50.79 -23.47
N ASN A 420 64.28 -49.54 -23.01
CA ASN A 420 65.42 -48.64 -23.06
C ASN A 420 66.63 -49.20 -22.29
N HIS A 421 66.37 -49.83 -21.14
CA HIS A 421 67.41 -50.45 -20.34
C HIS A 421 68.02 -51.68 -21.02
N ALA A 422 67.20 -52.59 -21.54
CA ALA A 422 67.66 -53.76 -22.31
C ALA A 422 68.49 -53.35 -23.53
N SER A 423 68.09 -52.28 -24.23
CA SER A 423 68.82 -51.73 -25.37
C SER A 423 70.20 -51.17 -24.97
N ASN A 424 70.29 -50.51 -23.81
CA ASN A 424 71.56 -50.00 -23.27
C ASN A 424 72.49 -51.11 -22.79
N LEU A 425 71.94 -52.19 -22.23
CA LEU A 425 72.72 -53.39 -21.86
C LEU A 425 73.30 -54.06 -23.12
N LEU A 426 72.50 -54.25 -24.17
CA LEU A 426 72.99 -54.79 -25.43
C LEU A 426 74.09 -53.89 -26.02
N LEU A 427 73.92 -52.57 -26.01
CA LEU A 427 74.91 -51.65 -26.57
C LEU A 427 76.24 -51.68 -25.81
N ARG A 428 76.19 -51.76 -24.49
CA ARG A 428 77.40 -51.88 -23.64
C ARG A 428 78.10 -53.22 -23.80
N SER A 429 77.38 -54.29 -24.10
CA SER A 429 78.00 -55.60 -24.35
C SER A 429 78.93 -55.63 -25.55
N TYR A 430 78.72 -54.75 -26.52
CA TYR A 430 79.61 -54.56 -27.68
C TYR A 430 80.78 -53.60 -27.38
N ASN A 431 81.10 -53.33 -26.09
CA ASN A 431 82.17 -52.42 -25.65
C ASN A 431 82.09 -51.00 -26.26
N LYS A 432 80.87 -50.44 -26.36
CA LYS A 432 80.66 -49.04 -26.77
C LYS A 432 80.18 -48.21 -25.58
N ASP A 433 80.85 -47.09 -25.31
CA ASP A 433 80.50 -46.14 -24.23
C ASP A 433 79.28 -45.24 -24.53
N ALA A 434 78.54 -45.49 -25.61
CA ALA A 434 77.35 -44.69 -25.93
C ALA A 434 76.15 -45.07 -25.04
N THR A 435 75.21 -44.15 -24.84
CA THR A 435 73.96 -44.40 -24.09
C THR A 435 72.75 -43.91 -24.88
N ILE A 436 71.69 -44.72 -24.91
CA ILE A 436 70.39 -44.41 -25.51
C ILE A 436 69.51 -43.80 -24.43
N THR A 437 68.94 -42.63 -24.72
CA THR A 437 67.97 -41.95 -23.84
C THR A 437 66.61 -41.90 -24.52
N VAL A 438 65.58 -42.34 -23.81
CA VAL A 438 64.18 -42.28 -24.27
C VAL A 438 63.47 -41.23 -23.43
N SER A 439 62.62 -40.41 -24.05
CA SER A 439 61.83 -39.40 -23.34
C SER A 439 60.39 -39.39 -23.83
N SER A 440 59.44 -39.28 -22.90
CA SER A 440 58.03 -39.06 -23.22
C SER A 440 57.76 -37.55 -23.28
N HIS A 441 57.17 -37.12 -24.39
CA HIS A 441 56.66 -35.76 -24.55
C HIS A 441 55.29 -35.83 -25.24
N PRO A 442 54.19 -35.87 -24.46
CA PRO A 442 52.85 -35.89 -25.01
C PRO A 442 52.57 -34.66 -25.86
N PHE A 443 51.80 -34.83 -26.94
CA PHE A 443 51.31 -33.68 -27.70
C PHE A 443 50.35 -32.85 -26.84
N PRO A 444 50.34 -31.51 -26.99
CA PRO A 444 49.35 -30.68 -26.32
C PRO A 444 47.96 -31.08 -26.78
N TYR A 445 47.16 -31.62 -25.85
CA TYR A 445 45.79 -32.04 -26.10
C TYR A 445 44.82 -31.02 -25.52
N TYR A 446 43.88 -30.53 -26.35
CA TYR A 446 42.76 -29.71 -25.90
C TYR A 446 41.63 -30.61 -25.44
N ASN A 447 41.29 -30.57 -24.15
CA ASN A 447 40.09 -31.24 -23.66
C ASN A 447 38.85 -30.38 -23.98
N LEU A 448 38.40 -30.46 -25.24
CA LEU A 448 37.29 -29.66 -25.76
C LEU A 448 36.00 -29.84 -24.95
N VAL A 449 35.72 -31.06 -24.47
CA VAL A 449 34.47 -31.38 -23.78
C VAL A 449 34.42 -30.72 -22.40
N SER A 450 35.53 -30.77 -21.63
CA SER A 450 35.59 -30.13 -20.32
C SER A 450 35.53 -28.61 -20.46
N ASP A 451 36.29 -28.04 -21.39
CA ASP A 451 36.34 -26.59 -21.59
C ASP A 451 34.99 -26.04 -22.07
N GLN A 452 34.29 -26.77 -22.94
CA GLN A 452 32.94 -26.42 -23.38
C GLN A 452 31.92 -26.44 -22.24
N MET A 453 31.93 -27.48 -21.41
CA MET A 453 31.01 -27.57 -20.27
C MET A 453 31.27 -26.45 -19.27
N ILE A 454 32.54 -26.17 -18.99
CA ILE A 454 32.95 -25.07 -18.11
C ILE A 454 32.43 -23.76 -18.70
N LEU A 455 32.79 -23.40 -19.94
CA LEU A 455 32.43 -22.11 -20.53
C LEU A 455 30.91 -21.89 -20.64
N ASN A 456 30.15 -22.94 -20.94
CA ASN A 456 28.68 -22.87 -20.97
C ASN A 456 28.10 -22.64 -19.56
N ALA A 457 28.66 -23.28 -18.53
CA ALA A 457 28.29 -23.01 -17.14
C ALA A 457 28.65 -21.57 -16.71
N ILE A 458 29.75 -21.00 -17.23
CA ILE A 458 30.09 -19.57 -17.04
C ILE A 458 29.02 -18.69 -17.67
N GLY A 459 28.68 -18.94 -18.94
CA GLY A 459 27.72 -18.11 -19.66
C GLY A 459 26.33 -18.13 -19.00
N MET A 460 25.92 -19.30 -18.51
CA MET A 460 24.67 -19.47 -17.77
C MET A 460 24.70 -18.75 -16.41
N SER A 461 25.77 -18.91 -15.62
CA SER A 461 25.87 -18.28 -14.30
C SER A 461 25.95 -16.75 -14.39
N LEU A 462 26.72 -16.19 -15.34
CA LEU A 462 26.72 -14.76 -15.62
C LEU A 462 25.33 -14.26 -16.04
N GLY A 463 24.68 -14.99 -16.95
CA GLY A 463 23.32 -14.65 -17.38
C GLY A 463 22.30 -14.68 -16.25
N MET A 464 22.37 -15.67 -15.36
CA MET A 464 21.50 -15.78 -14.18
C MET A 464 21.72 -14.64 -13.18
N ILE A 465 22.97 -14.23 -12.93
CA ILE A 465 23.30 -13.09 -12.07
C ILE A 465 22.66 -11.81 -12.64
N ILE A 466 22.78 -11.58 -13.95
CA ILE A 466 22.19 -10.41 -14.62
C ILE A 466 20.66 -10.44 -14.49
N VAL A 467 20.00 -11.55 -14.81
CA VAL A 467 18.54 -11.61 -14.78
C VAL A 467 18.01 -11.48 -13.34
N PHE A 468 18.70 -12.05 -12.34
CA PHE A 468 18.31 -11.92 -10.92
C PHE A 468 18.27 -10.47 -10.43
N SER A 469 19.16 -9.61 -10.93
CA SER A 469 19.15 -8.16 -10.64
C SER A 469 17.89 -7.48 -11.17
N ILE A 470 17.45 -7.88 -12.37
CA ILE A 470 16.38 -7.21 -13.11
C ILE A 470 15.02 -7.62 -12.53
N ILE A 471 14.83 -8.88 -12.14
CA ILE A 471 13.55 -9.46 -11.66
C ILE A 471 12.77 -8.59 -10.64
N LYS A 472 13.48 -7.79 -9.83
CA LYS A 472 12.90 -7.00 -8.74
C LYS A 472 12.16 -5.75 -9.20
N TYR A 473 12.46 -5.22 -10.39
CA TYR A 473 11.79 -4.02 -10.92
C TYR A 473 10.31 -4.27 -11.20
N GLY A 474 9.94 -5.46 -11.66
CA GLY A 474 8.53 -5.84 -11.87
C GLY A 474 7.69 -5.81 -10.58
N ALA A 475 8.24 -6.25 -9.45
CA ALA A 475 7.55 -6.27 -8.16
C ALA A 475 7.32 -4.84 -7.59
N LEU A 476 8.21 -3.89 -7.91
CA LEU A 476 8.07 -2.51 -7.50
C LEU A 476 6.87 -1.83 -8.19
N VAL A 477 6.61 -2.14 -9.46
CA VAL A 477 5.42 -1.65 -10.17
C VAL A 477 4.13 -2.17 -9.53
N VAL A 478 4.12 -3.42 -9.06
CA VAL A 478 3.00 -3.96 -8.28
C VAL A 478 2.79 -3.16 -6.99
N LYS A 479 3.87 -2.76 -6.33
CA LYS A 479 3.80 -1.90 -5.13
C LYS A 479 3.15 -0.56 -5.43
N ASP A 480 3.59 0.15 -6.47
CA ASP A 480 3.02 1.44 -6.85
C ASP A 480 1.51 1.36 -7.18
N ARG A 481 1.05 0.24 -7.77
CA ARG A 481 -0.37 0.01 -8.02
C ARG A 481 -1.15 -0.31 -6.76
N LYS A 482 -0.63 -1.20 -5.92
CA LYS A 482 -1.25 -1.59 -4.64
C LYS A 482 -1.42 -0.38 -3.71
N ASP A 483 -0.42 0.50 -3.69
CA ASP A 483 -0.41 1.71 -2.89
C ASP A 483 -1.21 2.86 -3.54
N LEU A 484 -1.83 2.66 -4.71
CA LEU A 484 -2.65 3.62 -5.46
C LEU A 484 -1.91 4.91 -5.90
N ILE A 485 -0.58 4.89 -5.92
CA ILE A 485 0.27 6.01 -6.33
C ILE A 485 0.00 6.38 -7.80
N ILE A 486 -0.20 5.38 -8.67
CA ILE A 486 -0.49 5.60 -10.10
C ILE A 486 -1.79 6.38 -10.28
N LYS A 487 -2.83 6.06 -9.50
CA LYS A 487 -4.10 6.80 -9.50
C LYS A 487 -3.85 8.26 -9.14
N GLN A 488 -3.10 8.51 -8.06
CA GLN A 488 -2.80 9.88 -7.63
C GLN A 488 -2.00 10.68 -8.69
N PHE A 489 -1.10 10.04 -9.44
CA PHE A 489 -0.41 10.69 -10.56
C PHE A 489 -1.34 11.11 -11.68
N HIS A 490 -2.29 10.25 -12.07
CA HIS A 490 -3.28 10.58 -13.10
C HIS A 490 -4.17 11.76 -12.69
N LEU A 491 -4.55 11.85 -11.42
CA LEU A 491 -5.34 12.96 -10.87
C LEU A 491 -4.56 14.29 -10.77
N ASN A 492 -3.22 14.25 -10.90
CA ASN A 492 -2.37 15.44 -11.01
C ASN A 492 -1.96 15.72 -12.48
N GLY A 493 -2.66 15.11 -13.45
CA GLY A 493 -2.44 15.33 -14.88
C GLY A 493 -1.13 14.72 -15.41
N ILE A 494 -0.67 13.60 -14.86
CA ILE A 494 0.41 12.80 -15.44
C ILE A 494 -0.22 11.75 -16.37
N GLU A 495 0.11 11.83 -17.66
CA GLU A 495 -0.29 10.80 -18.62
C GLU A 495 0.42 9.46 -18.33
N SER A 496 -0.26 8.35 -18.60
CA SER A 496 0.33 7.01 -18.41
C SER A 496 1.61 6.80 -19.20
N LYS A 497 1.70 7.36 -20.42
CA LYS A 497 2.92 7.31 -21.24
C LYS A 497 4.12 7.93 -20.51
N THR A 498 3.91 9.09 -19.88
CA THR A 498 4.93 9.80 -19.12
C THR A 498 5.40 9.00 -17.92
N TYR A 499 4.48 8.35 -17.21
CA TYR A 499 4.81 7.43 -16.10
C TYR A 499 5.69 6.26 -16.57
N TRP A 500 5.24 5.51 -17.58
CA TRP A 500 5.98 4.34 -18.07
C TRP A 500 7.34 4.71 -18.67
N LEU A 501 7.43 5.83 -19.39
CA LEU A 501 8.71 6.33 -19.88
C LEU A 501 9.64 6.71 -18.73
N SER A 502 9.13 7.40 -17.70
CA SER A 502 9.96 7.76 -16.54
C SER A 502 10.54 6.52 -15.85
N LEU A 503 9.73 5.47 -15.72
CA LEU A 503 10.14 4.20 -15.12
C LEU A 503 11.18 3.47 -15.98
N LEU A 504 10.94 3.37 -17.29
CA LEU A 504 11.86 2.72 -18.21
C LEU A 504 13.22 3.43 -18.23
N PHE A 505 13.24 4.76 -18.19
CA PHE A 505 14.48 5.53 -18.11
C PHE A 505 15.22 5.30 -16.78
N THR A 506 14.53 5.37 -15.64
CA THR A 506 15.17 5.21 -14.32
C THR A 506 15.69 3.81 -14.11
N ASP A 507 14.85 2.82 -14.38
CA ASP A 507 15.16 1.41 -14.15
C ASP A 507 16.19 0.93 -15.16
N GLY A 508 16.09 1.38 -16.41
CA GLY A 508 17.08 1.14 -17.44
C GLY A 508 18.46 1.67 -17.05
N LEU A 509 18.55 2.91 -16.56
CA LEU A 509 19.82 3.50 -16.11
C LEU A 509 20.40 2.75 -14.91
N CYS A 510 19.58 2.40 -13.91
CA CYS A 510 20.04 1.58 -12.79
C CYS A 510 20.50 0.20 -13.25
N CYS A 511 19.77 -0.46 -14.15
CA CYS A 511 20.16 -1.75 -14.71
C CYS A 511 21.48 -1.66 -15.49
N ILE A 512 21.65 -0.63 -16.32
CA ILE A 512 22.90 -0.41 -17.08
C ILE A 512 24.09 -0.23 -16.11
N PHE A 513 23.90 0.51 -15.02
CA PHE A 513 24.92 0.67 -13.98
C PHE A 513 25.25 -0.66 -13.30
N THR A 514 24.25 -1.51 -13.03
CA THR A 514 24.45 -2.83 -12.41
C THR A 514 25.13 -3.85 -13.33
N CYS A 515 24.90 -3.76 -14.65
CA CYS A 515 25.24 -4.83 -15.59
C CYS A 515 26.56 -4.63 -16.37
N PHE A 516 27.42 -3.66 -16.03
CA PHE A 516 28.69 -3.36 -16.73
C PHE A 516 28.64 -3.58 -18.27
N LEU A 517 28.13 -2.56 -18.98
CA LEU A 517 28.31 -2.30 -20.42
C LEU A 517 28.50 -3.54 -21.31
N ILE A 518 27.46 -4.36 -21.50
CA ILE A 518 27.18 -5.08 -22.76
C ILE A 518 25.67 -5.49 -22.75
N PHE A 519 24.94 -5.18 -23.84
CA PHE A 519 23.52 -5.47 -24.13
C PHE A 519 22.42 -4.55 -23.56
N GLY A 520 22.56 -3.23 -23.74
CA GLY A 520 21.50 -2.25 -23.40
C GLY A 520 20.12 -2.54 -24.00
N VAL A 521 20.06 -3.04 -25.24
CA VAL A 521 18.78 -3.35 -25.93
C VAL A 521 18.06 -4.55 -25.30
N ALA A 522 18.81 -5.60 -24.93
CA ALA A 522 18.23 -6.77 -24.28
C ALA A 522 17.71 -6.43 -22.88
N LEU A 523 18.43 -5.60 -22.12
CA LEU A 523 18.01 -5.12 -20.82
C LEU A 523 16.66 -4.38 -20.89
N VAL A 524 16.50 -3.44 -21.83
CA VAL A 524 15.24 -2.71 -21.99
C VAL A 524 14.07 -3.66 -22.29
N CYS A 525 14.29 -4.66 -23.15
CA CYS A 525 13.26 -5.65 -23.45
C CYS A 525 12.89 -6.50 -22.22
N THR A 526 13.87 -6.90 -21.40
CA THR A 526 13.60 -7.64 -20.16
C THR A 526 12.77 -6.86 -19.15
N LEU A 527 13.02 -5.55 -19.00
CA LEU A 527 12.26 -4.68 -18.11
C LEU A 527 10.80 -4.55 -18.57
N LEU A 528 10.59 -4.31 -19.87
CA LEU A 528 9.25 -4.24 -20.47
C LEU A 528 8.46 -5.54 -20.25
N PHE A 529 9.11 -6.70 -20.41
CA PHE A 529 8.51 -7.99 -20.14
C PHE A 529 8.10 -8.15 -18.67
N GLN A 530 8.94 -7.72 -17.73
CA GLN A 530 8.61 -7.79 -16.30
C GLN A 530 7.49 -6.85 -15.91
N TYR A 531 7.40 -5.66 -16.51
CA TYR A 531 6.26 -4.78 -16.32
C TYR A 531 4.96 -5.42 -16.83
N CYS A 532 5.01 -6.17 -17.94
CA CYS A 532 3.86 -6.94 -18.41
C CYS A 532 3.46 -8.05 -17.41
N ILE A 533 4.44 -8.82 -16.90
CA ILE A 533 4.19 -9.84 -15.88
C ILE A 533 3.59 -9.24 -14.61
N SER A 534 4.02 -8.03 -14.23
CA SER A 534 3.53 -7.36 -13.02
C SER A 534 2.00 -7.32 -12.98
N PHE A 535 1.32 -7.15 -14.12
CA PHE A 535 -0.15 -7.06 -14.21
C PHE A 535 -0.91 -8.31 -13.79
N PHE A 536 -0.25 -9.48 -13.72
CA PHE A 536 -0.86 -10.71 -13.21
C PHE A 536 -0.89 -10.80 -11.68
N PHE A 537 -0.20 -9.89 -10.97
CA PHE A 537 -0.11 -9.89 -9.52
C PHE A 537 -0.83 -8.69 -8.91
N GLU A 538 -1.71 -8.98 -7.94
CA GLU A 538 -2.38 -7.98 -7.10
C GLU A 538 -1.59 -7.72 -5.81
N GLU A 539 -0.93 -8.75 -5.26
CA GLU A 539 -0.13 -8.64 -4.04
C GLU A 539 1.37 -8.48 -4.29
N THR A 540 1.99 -7.58 -3.54
CA THR A 540 3.43 -7.30 -3.60
C THR A 540 4.30 -8.45 -3.11
N THR A 541 3.92 -9.10 -2.02
CA THR A 541 4.62 -10.26 -1.43
C THR A 541 4.64 -11.46 -2.38
N ALA A 542 3.51 -11.74 -3.01
CA ALA A 542 3.39 -12.75 -4.06
C ALA A 542 4.29 -12.41 -5.25
N ALA A 543 4.27 -11.16 -5.73
CA ALA A 543 5.12 -10.72 -6.84
C ALA A 543 6.62 -10.91 -6.55
N TYR A 544 7.10 -10.54 -5.35
CA TYR A 544 8.51 -10.73 -4.95
C TYR A 544 8.94 -12.19 -4.92
N SER A 545 8.01 -13.13 -4.71
CA SER A 545 8.30 -14.56 -4.59
C SER A 545 8.16 -15.29 -5.93
N TYR A 546 7.08 -15.05 -6.66
CA TYR A 546 6.75 -15.78 -7.88
C TYR A 546 7.46 -15.25 -9.13
N ILE A 547 7.67 -13.94 -9.27
CA ILE A 547 8.35 -13.38 -10.46
C ILE A 547 9.77 -13.95 -10.62
N PRO A 548 10.63 -14.06 -9.58
CA PRO A 548 11.91 -14.74 -9.69
C PRO A 548 11.79 -16.21 -10.12
N PHE A 549 10.84 -16.93 -9.52
CA PHE A 549 10.63 -18.36 -9.81
C PHE A 549 10.26 -18.59 -11.29
N ILE A 550 9.32 -17.81 -11.82
CA ILE A 550 8.89 -17.87 -13.23
C ILE A 550 10.08 -17.60 -14.16
N ASN A 551 10.88 -16.57 -13.85
CA ASN A 551 12.04 -16.20 -14.64
C ASN A 551 13.12 -17.28 -14.63
N ILE A 552 13.45 -17.83 -13.45
CA ILE A 552 14.43 -18.93 -13.32
C ILE A 552 13.97 -20.16 -14.11
N PHE A 553 12.68 -20.52 -14.04
CA PHE A 553 12.13 -21.65 -14.77
C PHE A 553 12.33 -21.51 -16.29
N PHE A 554 11.97 -20.37 -16.87
CA PHE A 554 12.12 -20.15 -18.32
C PHE A 554 13.58 -20.11 -18.77
N ILE A 555 14.48 -19.59 -17.94
CA ILE A 555 15.93 -19.63 -18.23
C ILE A 555 16.43 -21.08 -18.25
N MET A 556 16.05 -21.88 -17.26
CA MET A 556 16.48 -23.28 -17.17
C MET A 556 15.93 -24.08 -18.35
N PHE A 557 14.64 -23.93 -18.64
CA PHE A 557 14.01 -24.57 -19.79
C PHE A 557 14.72 -24.21 -21.10
N GLY A 558 15.00 -22.93 -21.32
CA GLY A 558 15.69 -22.49 -22.53
C GLY A 558 17.10 -23.07 -22.67
N TYR A 559 17.85 -23.12 -21.58
CA TYR A 559 19.19 -23.70 -21.55
C TYR A 559 19.18 -25.22 -21.82
N PHE A 560 18.30 -25.97 -21.14
CA PHE A 560 18.16 -27.41 -21.35
C PHE A 560 17.73 -27.73 -22.79
N ALA A 561 16.75 -26.99 -23.33
CA ALA A 561 16.31 -27.17 -24.71
C ALA A 561 17.48 -26.96 -25.70
N ASN A 562 18.27 -25.90 -25.51
CA ASN A 562 19.43 -25.64 -26.35
C ASN A 562 20.52 -26.72 -26.20
N SER A 563 20.79 -27.17 -24.97
CA SER A 563 21.80 -28.20 -24.70
C SER A 563 21.43 -29.54 -25.36
N ILE A 564 20.18 -30.00 -25.21
CA ILE A 564 19.69 -31.24 -25.83
C ILE A 564 19.84 -31.18 -27.35
N ILE A 565 19.39 -30.09 -27.98
CA ILE A 565 19.48 -29.94 -29.44
C ILE A 565 20.93 -29.89 -29.91
N SER A 566 21.80 -29.20 -29.15
CA SER A 566 23.22 -29.15 -29.49
C SER A 566 23.87 -30.55 -29.45
N THR A 567 23.52 -31.40 -28.48
CA THR A 567 24.05 -32.77 -28.41
C THR A 567 23.57 -33.67 -29.54
N PHE A 568 22.31 -33.55 -29.98
CA PHE A 568 21.79 -34.32 -31.12
C PHE A 568 22.42 -33.94 -32.47
N ILE A 569 22.94 -32.71 -32.60
CA ILE A 569 23.54 -32.21 -33.85
C ILE A 569 25.01 -32.64 -33.97
N ILE A 570 25.76 -32.71 -32.85
CA ILE A 570 27.17 -33.13 -32.81
C ILE A 570 27.36 -34.54 -33.40
N ASP A 571 26.38 -35.42 -33.21
CA ASP A 571 26.45 -36.82 -33.63
C ASP A 571 26.39 -37.03 -35.16
N LYS A 572 26.07 -35.97 -35.94
CA LYS A 572 25.82 -36.09 -37.40
C LYS A 572 26.75 -35.29 -38.32
N ARG A 573 27.62 -34.37 -37.83
CA ARG A 573 28.46 -33.50 -38.68
C ARG A 573 29.75 -33.03 -37.99
N ASP A 574 30.72 -32.59 -38.79
CA ASP A 574 31.97 -31.92 -38.35
C ASP A 574 31.72 -30.86 -37.27
N MET A 575 32.63 -30.79 -36.28
CA MET A 575 32.60 -29.86 -35.12
C MET A 575 32.41 -28.37 -35.48
N THR A 576 32.61 -27.96 -36.74
CA THR A 576 32.34 -26.60 -37.20
C THR A 576 30.86 -26.29 -37.47
N SER A 577 29.98 -27.30 -37.43
CA SER A 577 28.55 -27.20 -37.74
C SER A 577 27.63 -26.96 -36.54
N MET A 578 28.21 -26.77 -35.34
CA MET A 578 27.44 -26.60 -34.09
C MET A 578 26.46 -25.40 -34.09
N PHE A 579 26.57 -24.49 -35.07
CA PHE A 579 25.67 -23.35 -35.28
C PHE A 579 25.00 -23.30 -36.67
N GLU A 580 24.88 -24.41 -37.41
CA GLU A 580 24.08 -24.37 -38.64
C GLU A 580 22.61 -24.69 -38.37
N GLY A 581 21.76 -23.66 -38.41
CA GLY A 581 20.32 -23.73 -38.65
C GLY A 581 19.44 -23.92 -37.40
N PRO A 582 19.08 -25.15 -36.98
CA PRO A 582 17.99 -25.37 -36.02
C PRO A 582 18.25 -24.83 -34.61
N SER A 583 19.49 -24.91 -34.10
CA SER A 583 19.83 -24.40 -32.76
C SER A 583 19.63 -22.88 -32.66
N ILE A 584 20.01 -22.14 -33.70
CA ILE A 584 19.81 -20.68 -33.79
C ILE A 584 18.33 -20.34 -33.79
N TRP A 585 17.51 -21.05 -34.56
CA TRP A 585 16.07 -20.78 -34.63
C TRP A 585 15.36 -21.05 -33.30
N VAL A 586 15.75 -22.10 -32.58
CA VAL A 586 15.23 -22.39 -31.25
C VAL A 586 15.67 -21.33 -30.25
N GLN A 587 16.94 -20.91 -30.31
CA GLN A 587 17.48 -19.84 -29.48
C GLN A 587 16.77 -18.50 -29.74
N VAL A 588 16.50 -18.17 -31.00
CA VAL A 588 15.72 -16.99 -31.41
C VAL A 588 14.26 -17.09 -30.94
N GLY A 589 13.62 -18.24 -31.13
CA GLY A 589 12.23 -18.47 -30.72
C GLY A 589 12.04 -18.33 -29.21
N ILE A 590 12.92 -18.93 -28.41
CA ILE A 590 12.88 -18.81 -26.95
C ILE A 590 13.20 -17.37 -26.51
N SER A 591 14.16 -16.70 -27.16
CA SER A 591 14.49 -15.29 -26.86
C SER A 591 13.32 -14.34 -27.18
N PHE A 592 12.52 -14.66 -28.20
CA PHE A 592 11.34 -13.89 -28.57
C PHE A 592 10.20 -14.09 -27.55
N MET A 593 9.94 -15.34 -27.14
CA MET A 593 8.94 -15.67 -26.12
C MET A 593 9.34 -15.14 -24.74
N TYR A 594 10.61 -15.28 -24.39
CA TYR A 594 11.16 -14.92 -23.09
C TYR A 594 12.45 -14.08 -23.29
N PRO A 595 12.32 -12.74 -23.38
CA PRO A 595 13.44 -11.83 -23.64
C PRO A 595 14.65 -11.96 -22.71
N PRO A 596 14.51 -12.29 -21.40
CA PRO A 596 15.68 -12.44 -20.54
C PRO A 596 16.61 -13.58 -20.96
N TYR A 597 16.10 -14.63 -21.62
CA TYR A 597 16.94 -15.67 -22.21
C TYR A 597 17.81 -15.12 -23.36
N GLY A 598 17.40 -14.04 -24.02
CA GLY A 598 18.20 -13.36 -25.05
C GLY A 598 19.59 -12.95 -24.55
N ILE A 599 19.71 -12.48 -23.30
CA ILE A 599 21.01 -12.11 -22.70
C ILE A 599 21.90 -13.35 -22.56
N ILE A 600 21.36 -14.42 -21.97
CA ILE A 600 22.08 -15.70 -21.76
C ILE A 600 22.48 -16.32 -23.10
N SER A 601 21.57 -16.30 -24.06
CA SER A 601 21.75 -16.71 -25.45
C SER A 601 22.96 -16.01 -26.10
N ILE A 602 23.05 -14.69 -25.99
CA ILE A 602 24.17 -13.95 -26.57
C ILE A 602 25.48 -14.25 -25.83
N ILE A 603 25.49 -14.29 -24.50
CA ILE A 603 26.68 -14.65 -23.71
C ILE A 603 27.16 -16.07 -24.07
N ASN A 604 26.24 -17.01 -24.25
CA ASN A 604 26.53 -18.38 -24.64
C ASN A 604 27.17 -18.41 -26.05
N SER A 605 26.60 -17.69 -27.03
CA SER A 605 27.19 -17.62 -28.38
C SER A 605 28.58 -16.96 -28.41
N LEU A 606 28.82 -15.93 -27.60
CA LEU A 606 30.14 -15.31 -27.45
C LEU A 606 31.17 -16.29 -26.86
N SER A 607 30.75 -17.07 -25.86
CA SER A 607 31.55 -18.11 -25.25
C SER A 607 32.00 -19.13 -26.31
N TRP A 608 31.08 -19.56 -27.17
CA TRP A 608 31.37 -20.46 -28.29
C TRP A 608 32.34 -19.91 -29.33
N ILE A 609 32.19 -18.65 -29.75
CA ILE A 609 33.11 -18.01 -30.69
C ILE A 609 34.54 -17.98 -30.11
N SER A 610 34.67 -17.75 -28.80
CA SER A 610 35.97 -17.72 -28.13
C SER A 610 36.68 -19.10 -28.15
N ILE A 611 35.92 -20.19 -28.11
CA ILE A 611 36.43 -21.57 -28.20
C ILE A 611 36.87 -21.88 -29.64
N LEU A 612 36.01 -21.56 -30.63
CA LEU A 612 36.31 -21.79 -32.05
C LEU A 612 37.56 -21.02 -32.51
N ALA A 613 37.76 -19.80 -32.01
CA ALA A 613 38.95 -18.99 -32.27
C ALA A 613 40.25 -19.61 -31.72
N LYS A 614 40.17 -20.42 -30.65
CA LYS A 614 41.34 -21.16 -30.10
C LYS A 614 41.63 -22.43 -30.90
N ILE A 615 40.60 -23.15 -31.35
CA ILE A 615 40.74 -24.45 -32.04
C ILE A 615 41.32 -24.30 -33.44
N SER A 616 40.86 -23.31 -34.22
CA SER A 616 41.36 -23.07 -35.57
C SER A 616 41.62 -21.58 -35.80
N PRO A 617 42.78 -21.06 -35.34
CA PRO A 617 43.10 -19.64 -35.45
C PRO A 617 43.18 -19.14 -36.90
N THR A 618 43.43 -20.04 -37.86
CA THR A 618 43.45 -19.76 -39.30
C THR A 618 42.05 -19.65 -39.93
N ARG A 619 41.05 -20.36 -39.41
CA ARG A 619 39.65 -20.36 -39.91
C ARG A 619 38.79 -19.32 -39.18
N PHE A 620 39.12 -19.02 -37.92
CA PHE A 620 38.42 -18.07 -37.05
C PHE A 620 39.38 -17.02 -36.44
N PRO A 621 39.88 -16.05 -37.22
CA PRO A 621 40.64 -14.93 -36.69
C PRO A 621 39.74 -14.03 -35.81
N LYS A 622 40.30 -13.42 -34.76
CA LYS A 622 39.62 -12.48 -33.85
C LYS A 622 39.32 -11.16 -34.56
N ILE A 623 38.33 -11.14 -35.45
CA ILE A 623 37.92 -9.97 -36.24
C ILE A 623 36.46 -9.61 -35.93
N LEU A 624 36.18 -8.32 -35.72
CA LEU A 624 34.85 -7.81 -35.35
C LEU A 624 33.73 -8.25 -36.31
N ASN A 625 34.03 -8.29 -37.62
CA ASN A 625 33.05 -8.60 -38.67
C ASN A 625 32.43 -10.00 -38.52
N ARG A 626 33.17 -10.95 -37.94
CA ARG A 626 32.68 -12.31 -37.74
C ARG A 626 31.79 -12.44 -36.51
N TYR A 627 31.89 -11.58 -35.49
CA TYR A 627 30.89 -11.54 -34.42
C TYR A 627 29.50 -11.10 -34.92
N LEU A 628 29.45 -10.46 -36.09
CA LEU A 628 28.22 -10.01 -36.75
C LEU A 628 27.73 -10.98 -37.84
N ASP A 629 28.38 -12.12 -38.06
CA ASP A 629 27.88 -13.12 -39.01
C ASP A 629 26.57 -13.72 -38.49
N PHE A 630 25.54 -13.76 -39.34
CA PHE A 630 24.22 -14.33 -39.03
C PHE A 630 24.29 -15.78 -38.54
N ASN A 631 25.28 -16.52 -39.02
CA ASN A 631 25.49 -17.94 -38.73
C ASN A 631 26.03 -18.20 -37.31
N HIS A 632 26.35 -17.17 -36.51
CA HIS A 632 26.77 -17.34 -35.11
C HIS A 632 25.67 -17.02 -34.10
N GLY A 633 24.46 -16.69 -34.55
CA GLY A 633 23.27 -16.52 -33.69
C GLY A 633 23.17 -15.19 -32.92
N ILE A 634 24.23 -14.37 -32.82
CA ILE A 634 24.22 -13.07 -32.14
C ILE A 634 23.28 -12.07 -32.82
N VAL A 635 23.43 -11.86 -34.13
CA VAL A 635 22.61 -10.90 -34.89
C VAL A 635 21.14 -11.31 -34.94
N PRO A 636 20.77 -12.57 -35.26
CA PRO A 636 19.38 -13.03 -35.22
C PRO A 636 18.71 -12.83 -33.86
N THR A 637 19.41 -13.12 -32.76
CA THR A 637 18.86 -12.99 -31.40
C THR A 637 18.69 -11.52 -31.01
N LEU A 638 19.62 -10.64 -31.42
CA LEU A 638 19.50 -9.19 -31.20
C LEU A 638 18.32 -8.60 -31.97
N ILE A 639 18.12 -8.99 -33.23
CA ILE A 639 16.94 -8.60 -34.03
C ILE A 639 15.66 -9.06 -33.33
N ALA A 640 15.61 -10.31 -32.86
CA ALA A 640 14.44 -10.85 -32.15
C ALA A 640 14.11 -10.03 -30.89
N VAL A 641 15.12 -9.66 -30.10
CA VAL A 641 14.99 -8.82 -28.90
C VAL A 641 14.51 -7.41 -29.23
N VAL A 642 14.98 -6.80 -30.32
CA VAL A 642 14.51 -5.48 -30.77
C VAL A 642 13.03 -5.55 -31.15
N VAL A 643 12.64 -6.54 -31.94
CA VAL A 643 11.25 -6.73 -32.36
C VAL A 643 10.36 -7.00 -31.16
N SER A 644 10.77 -7.89 -30.24
CA SER A 644 10.01 -8.16 -29.03
C SER A 644 9.88 -6.93 -28.13
N SER A 645 10.89 -6.06 -28.06
CA SER A 645 10.81 -4.81 -27.26
C SER A 645 9.68 -3.89 -27.74
N LEU A 646 9.51 -3.73 -29.06
CA LEU A 646 8.42 -2.94 -29.63
C LEU A 646 7.06 -3.57 -29.34
N LEU A 647 6.96 -4.90 -29.49
CA LEU A 647 5.73 -5.64 -29.21
C LEU A 647 5.33 -5.58 -27.73
N TYR A 648 6.27 -5.77 -26.81
CA TYR A 648 6.01 -5.68 -25.37
C TYR A 648 5.66 -4.26 -24.94
N PHE A 649 6.27 -3.23 -25.53
CA PHE A 649 5.89 -1.84 -25.27
C PHE A 649 4.46 -1.54 -25.75
N LEU A 650 4.08 -1.99 -26.94
CA LEU A 650 2.71 -1.89 -27.44
C LEU A 650 1.73 -2.68 -26.56
N PHE A 651 2.10 -3.90 -26.17
CA PHE A 651 1.29 -4.75 -25.29
C PHE A 651 1.10 -4.12 -23.91
N LEU A 652 2.15 -3.52 -23.34
CA LEU A 652 2.10 -2.78 -22.08
C LEU A 652 1.14 -1.60 -22.17
N ILE A 653 1.21 -0.81 -23.24
CA ILE A 653 0.25 0.29 -23.46
C ILE A 653 -1.18 -0.24 -23.62
N ILE A 654 -1.38 -1.38 -24.29
CA ILE A 654 -2.71 -2.00 -24.45
C ILE A 654 -3.24 -2.49 -23.09
N LEU A 655 -2.43 -3.18 -22.30
CA LEU A 655 -2.80 -3.64 -20.95
C LEU A 655 -3.13 -2.47 -20.04
N ASP A 656 -2.29 -1.45 -20.05
CA ASP A 656 -2.47 -0.25 -19.24
C ASP A 656 -3.73 0.53 -19.66
N ASN A 657 -3.97 0.68 -20.96
CA ASN A 657 -5.22 1.25 -21.45
C ASN A 657 -6.43 0.37 -21.07
N LYS A 658 -6.34 -0.96 -21.11
CA LYS A 658 -7.45 -1.84 -20.76
C LYS A 658 -7.83 -1.76 -19.27
N LEU A 659 -6.84 -1.51 -18.41
CA LEU A 659 -7.04 -1.37 -16.97
C LEU A 659 -7.45 0.05 -16.56
N HIS A 660 -6.86 1.08 -17.15
CA HIS A 660 -7.07 2.48 -16.72
C HIS A 660 -8.03 3.27 -17.63
N LYS A 661 -8.11 2.97 -18.93
CA LYS A 661 -9.19 3.49 -19.77
C LYS A 661 -10.35 2.52 -19.70
N VAL A 662 -11.10 2.62 -18.61
CA VAL A 662 -12.46 2.13 -18.62
C VAL A 662 -13.14 2.81 -19.82
N LYS A 663 -13.56 2.03 -20.82
CA LYS A 663 -14.29 2.59 -21.95
C LYS A 663 -15.56 3.23 -21.38
N PHE A 664 -15.64 4.55 -21.45
CA PHE A 664 -16.84 5.30 -21.07
C PHE A 664 -17.89 5.17 -22.19
N GLU A 665 -18.38 3.95 -22.40
CA GLU A 665 -19.60 3.69 -23.14
C GLU A 665 -20.76 3.95 -22.17
N THR A 666 -21.13 5.22 -22.01
CA THR A 666 -22.33 5.54 -21.24
C THR A 666 -23.55 5.17 -22.05
N GLY A 667 -24.39 4.29 -21.50
CA GLY A 667 -25.73 4.11 -22.01
C GLY A 667 -26.54 5.39 -21.75
N TYR A 668 -27.37 5.79 -22.71
CA TYR A 668 -28.42 6.76 -22.42
C TYR A 668 -29.61 6.01 -21.85
N LEU A 669 -30.10 6.45 -20.68
CA LEU A 669 -31.38 5.97 -20.15
C LEU A 669 -32.50 6.17 -21.18
N SER A 670 -33.36 5.16 -21.33
CA SER A 670 -34.56 5.23 -22.19
C SER A 670 -35.46 6.39 -21.73
N LYS A 671 -36.25 6.96 -22.66
CA LYS A 671 -37.20 8.05 -22.34
C LYS A 671 -38.24 7.61 -21.31
N GLU A 672 -38.71 6.37 -21.37
CA GLU A 672 -39.69 5.82 -20.41
C GLU A 672 -39.13 5.72 -18.98
N ASP A 673 -37.87 5.28 -18.85
CA ASP A 673 -37.21 5.19 -17.53
C ASP A 673 -36.99 6.58 -16.93
N ARG A 674 -36.63 7.58 -17.75
CA ARG A 674 -36.50 8.98 -17.31
C ARG A 674 -37.83 9.55 -16.81
N ASP A 675 -38.93 9.31 -17.52
CA ASP A 675 -40.26 9.81 -17.13
C ASP A 675 -40.77 9.12 -15.85
N ASN A 676 -40.47 7.83 -15.67
CA ASN A 676 -40.77 7.10 -14.44
C ASN A 676 -39.95 7.62 -13.25
N ASN A 677 -38.67 7.93 -13.45
CA ASN A 677 -37.82 8.52 -12.43
C ASN A 677 -38.27 9.93 -12.04
N GLU A 678 -38.67 10.75 -13.01
CA GLU A 678 -39.17 12.11 -12.76
C GLU A 678 -40.46 12.08 -11.93
N LYS A 679 -41.38 11.15 -12.22
CA LYS A 679 -42.58 10.90 -11.40
C LYS A 679 -42.23 10.37 -10.00
N PHE A 680 -41.26 9.46 -9.89
CA PHE A 680 -40.81 8.92 -8.59
C PHE A 680 -40.21 10.03 -7.71
N LEU A 681 -39.32 10.85 -8.26
CA LEU A 681 -38.68 11.97 -7.55
C LEU A 681 -39.70 13.04 -7.12
N ALA A 682 -40.65 13.39 -7.99
CA ALA A 682 -41.70 14.37 -7.69
C ALA A 682 -42.63 13.94 -6.54
N SER A 683 -42.74 12.63 -6.28
CA SER A 683 -43.61 12.08 -5.22
C SER A 683 -42.93 11.90 -3.87
N HIS A 684 -41.58 11.88 -3.81
CA HIS A 684 -40.84 11.53 -2.58
C HIS A 684 -40.32 12.76 -1.82
N ASP A 685 -39.47 13.57 -2.44
CA ASP A 685 -38.83 14.70 -1.76
C ASP A 685 -38.65 15.90 -2.70
N GLN A 686 -39.30 17.01 -2.36
CA GLN A 686 -39.33 18.21 -3.20
C GLN A 686 -37.95 18.85 -3.37
N ASN A 687 -37.11 18.83 -2.33
CA ASN A 687 -35.73 19.35 -2.42
C ASN A 687 -34.87 18.57 -3.43
N VAL A 688 -35.03 17.24 -3.51
CA VAL A 688 -34.28 16.41 -4.47
C VAL A 688 -34.80 16.62 -5.88
N TYR A 689 -36.11 16.82 -6.03
CA TYR A 689 -36.73 17.12 -7.31
C TYR A 689 -36.32 18.51 -7.85
N ASP A 690 -36.27 19.52 -6.98
CA ASP A 690 -35.83 20.86 -7.33
C ASP A 690 -34.35 20.86 -7.77
N GLU A 691 -33.49 20.12 -7.05
CA GLU A 691 -32.09 19.88 -7.42
C GLU A 691 -31.97 19.23 -8.80
N TYR A 692 -32.76 18.18 -9.06
CA TYR A 692 -32.81 17.50 -10.35
C TYR A 692 -33.20 18.46 -11.48
N LEU A 693 -34.20 19.32 -11.27
CA LEU A 693 -34.61 20.32 -12.27
C LEU A 693 -33.54 21.39 -12.51
N LEU A 694 -32.79 21.79 -11.48
CA LEU A 694 -31.69 22.74 -11.59
C LEU A 694 -30.56 22.18 -12.46
N VAL A 695 -30.10 20.96 -12.17
CA VAL A 695 -29.05 20.30 -12.97
C VAL A 695 -29.50 20.10 -14.41
N LYS A 696 -30.76 19.72 -14.64
CA LYS A 696 -31.32 19.53 -15.99
C LYS A 696 -31.37 20.83 -16.80
N ARG A 697 -31.50 22.00 -16.15
CA ARG A 697 -31.55 23.31 -16.81
C ARG A 697 -30.18 23.95 -17.01
N HIS A 698 -29.28 23.78 -16.04
CA HIS A 698 -28.00 24.50 -15.96
C HIS A 698 -26.78 23.56 -15.91
N GLU A 699 -26.82 22.42 -16.63
CA GLU A 699 -25.76 21.39 -16.58
C GLU A 699 -24.36 21.92 -16.93
N GLN A 700 -24.27 22.95 -17.80
CA GLN A 700 -23.02 23.51 -18.31
C GLN A 700 -22.48 24.70 -17.50
N GLU A 701 -23.28 25.31 -16.62
CA GLU A 701 -22.89 26.51 -15.88
C GLU A 701 -22.16 26.19 -14.58
N TYR A 702 -22.45 25.02 -14.00
CA TYR A 702 -21.84 24.61 -12.74
C TYR A 702 -20.42 24.05 -12.92
N PRO A 703 -19.53 24.30 -11.94
CA PRO A 703 -18.18 23.78 -11.99
C PRO A 703 -18.16 22.24 -11.92
N LEU A 704 -19.08 21.61 -11.18
CA LEU A 704 -19.32 20.17 -11.20
C LEU A 704 -20.83 19.89 -11.29
N SER A 705 -21.23 19.10 -12.28
CA SER A 705 -22.59 18.59 -12.42
C SER A 705 -22.57 17.08 -12.68
N VAL A 706 -23.45 16.37 -11.98
CA VAL A 706 -23.64 14.91 -12.10
C VAL A 706 -25.08 14.67 -12.52
N SER A 707 -25.28 14.00 -13.66
CA SER A 707 -26.62 13.77 -14.22
C SER A 707 -26.93 12.29 -14.37
N ASN A 708 -27.99 11.84 -13.67
CA ASN A 708 -28.59 10.51 -13.73
C ASN A 708 -27.60 9.36 -13.63
N LEU A 709 -26.68 9.45 -12.67
CA LEU A 709 -25.61 8.49 -12.51
C LEU A 709 -26.15 7.13 -12.04
N GLN A 710 -25.85 6.06 -12.80
CA GLN A 710 -26.16 4.68 -12.41
C GLN A 710 -24.93 3.77 -12.52
N LYS A 711 -24.80 2.86 -11.55
CA LYS A 711 -23.75 1.84 -11.54
C LYS A 711 -24.27 0.51 -11.04
N ILE A 712 -24.05 -0.54 -11.83
CA ILE A 712 -24.52 -1.90 -11.62
C ILE A 712 -23.31 -2.84 -11.64
N PHE A 713 -23.12 -3.60 -10.56
CA PHE A 713 -22.08 -4.62 -10.50
C PHE A 713 -22.67 -6.02 -10.66
N LYS A 714 -21.97 -6.89 -11.40
CA LYS A 714 -22.27 -8.32 -11.45
C LYS A 714 -21.84 -8.96 -10.13
N ASN A 715 -22.74 -9.72 -9.50
CA ASN A 715 -22.40 -10.43 -8.27
C ASN A 715 -21.42 -11.57 -8.58
N THR A 716 -20.19 -11.48 -8.07
CA THR A 716 -19.13 -12.50 -8.23
C THR A 716 -19.09 -13.53 -7.09
N ASN A 717 -19.97 -13.40 -6.08
CA ASN A 717 -20.01 -14.35 -4.98
C ASN A 717 -20.58 -15.70 -5.47
N LYS A 718 -19.68 -16.69 -5.54
CA LYS A 718 -19.92 -18.07 -6.00
C LYS A 718 -21.00 -18.86 -5.26
N GLU A 719 -21.60 -18.33 -4.20
CA GLU A 719 -22.53 -19.08 -3.33
C GLU A 719 -24.00 -18.60 -3.36
N LYS A 720 -24.34 -17.52 -4.09
CA LYS A 720 -25.75 -17.12 -4.26
C LYS A 720 -26.02 -16.71 -5.69
N LEU A 721 -26.72 -17.61 -6.40
CA LEU A 721 -27.36 -17.43 -7.71
C LEU A 721 -26.53 -16.60 -8.70
N GLU A 722 -25.74 -17.29 -9.52
CA GLU A 722 -25.13 -16.73 -10.72
C GLU A 722 -26.19 -15.94 -11.51
N GLY A 723 -25.99 -14.62 -11.67
CA GLY A 723 -26.83 -13.77 -12.51
C GLY A 723 -27.54 -12.60 -11.81
N GLN A 724 -27.50 -12.46 -10.48
CA GLN A 724 -28.07 -11.25 -9.85
C GLN A 724 -27.15 -10.04 -10.03
N TYR A 725 -27.64 -9.04 -10.74
CA TYR A 725 -27.04 -7.71 -10.83
C TYR A 725 -27.39 -6.91 -9.57
N ARG A 726 -26.38 -6.32 -8.92
CA ARG A 726 -26.60 -5.42 -7.77
C ARG A 726 -26.39 -3.99 -8.24
N THR A 727 -27.49 -3.24 -8.31
CA THR A 727 -27.45 -1.78 -8.49
C THR A 727 -26.88 -1.16 -7.23
N ILE A 728 -25.76 -0.45 -7.36
CA ILE A 728 -25.12 0.27 -6.25
C ILE A 728 -25.54 1.74 -6.28
N LEU A 729 -25.61 2.34 -7.46
CA LEU A 729 -26.06 3.72 -7.65
C LEU A 729 -27.25 3.72 -8.60
N ASP A 730 -28.32 4.41 -8.22
CA ASP A 730 -29.55 4.50 -8.99
C ASP A 730 -30.01 5.96 -9.12
N ASN A 731 -29.75 6.56 -10.28
CA ASN A 731 -30.17 7.90 -10.70
C ASN A 731 -29.76 9.01 -9.72
N ILE A 732 -28.48 9.06 -9.41
CA ILE A 732 -27.91 10.13 -8.57
C ILE A 732 -27.67 11.37 -9.43
N THR A 733 -28.25 12.50 -9.02
CA THR A 733 -28.15 13.79 -9.70
C THR A 733 -27.90 14.90 -8.67
N PHE A 734 -26.81 15.66 -8.83
CA PHE A 734 -26.48 16.81 -7.98
C PHE A 734 -25.50 17.75 -8.68
N HIS A 735 -25.44 19.00 -8.25
CA HIS A 735 -24.38 19.95 -8.64
C HIS A 735 -23.62 20.48 -7.43
N VAL A 736 -22.45 21.06 -7.70
CA VAL A 736 -21.62 21.76 -6.71
C VAL A 736 -21.22 23.11 -7.29
N GLU A 737 -21.34 24.16 -6.49
CA GLU A 737 -20.99 25.55 -6.83
C GLU A 737 -19.54 25.90 -6.46
N GLU A 738 -19.05 27.05 -6.93
CA GLU A 738 -17.75 27.59 -6.50
C GLU A 738 -17.84 28.08 -5.04
N ASN A 739 -16.78 27.86 -4.25
CA ASN A 739 -16.77 28.13 -2.80
C ASN A 739 -17.75 27.29 -1.97
N GLU A 740 -18.27 26.19 -2.52
CA GLU A 740 -19.16 25.28 -1.81
C GLU A 740 -18.40 24.04 -1.33
N CYS A 741 -18.65 23.62 -0.08
CA CYS A 741 -18.33 22.28 0.38
C CYS A 741 -19.58 21.40 0.38
N PHE A 742 -19.62 20.43 -0.54
CA PHE A 742 -20.71 19.50 -0.73
C PHE A 742 -20.42 18.14 -0.05
N GLY A 743 -21.28 17.76 0.88
CA GLY A 743 -21.15 16.52 1.67
C GLY A 743 -21.98 15.35 1.14
N LEU A 744 -21.36 14.19 0.98
CA LEU A 744 -22.01 12.91 0.68
C LEU A 744 -22.05 12.03 1.94
N LEU A 745 -23.20 11.98 2.61
CA LEU A 745 -23.44 11.21 3.83
C LEU A 745 -24.22 9.93 3.50
N GLY A 746 -23.97 8.84 4.23
CA GLY A 746 -24.64 7.56 3.98
C GLY A 746 -24.01 6.41 4.75
N PRO A 747 -24.74 5.31 5.01
CA PRO A 747 -24.20 4.15 5.69
C PRO A 747 -23.15 3.43 4.84
N ASN A 748 -22.35 2.56 5.47
CA ASN A 748 -21.30 1.81 4.75
C ASN A 748 -21.92 0.88 3.70
N GLY A 749 -21.33 0.87 2.50
CA GLY A 749 -21.77 0.01 1.39
C GLY A 749 -22.93 0.55 0.55
N VAL A 750 -23.31 1.83 0.73
CA VAL A 750 -24.38 2.48 -0.04
C VAL A 750 -23.94 3.09 -1.38
N GLY A 751 -22.63 3.17 -1.63
CA GLY A 751 -22.07 3.64 -2.91
C GLY A 751 -21.32 4.98 -2.86
N LYS A 752 -21.01 5.54 -1.68
CA LYS A 752 -20.22 6.78 -1.52
C LYS A 752 -18.88 6.74 -2.26
N SER A 753 -18.02 5.78 -1.92
CA SER A 753 -16.72 5.60 -2.57
C SER A 753 -16.85 5.22 -4.06
N THR A 754 -17.93 4.52 -4.45
CA THR A 754 -18.23 4.26 -5.87
C THR A 754 -18.49 5.56 -6.63
N THR A 755 -19.24 6.49 -6.02
CA THR A 755 -19.50 7.82 -6.59
C THR A 755 -18.21 8.60 -6.75
N LEU A 756 -17.36 8.65 -5.70
CA LEU A 756 -16.04 9.30 -5.80
C LEU A 756 -15.11 8.66 -6.84
N ASN A 757 -15.12 7.34 -6.94
CA ASN A 757 -14.33 6.62 -7.93
C ASN A 757 -14.80 6.91 -9.36
N ILE A 758 -16.08 7.22 -9.56
CA ILE A 758 -16.58 7.72 -10.85
C ILE A 758 -16.13 9.16 -11.10
N LEU A 759 -16.26 10.05 -10.11
CA LEU A 759 -15.79 11.44 -10.20
C LEU A 759 -14.28 11.51 -10.50
N THR A 760 -13.48 10.65 -9.87
CA THR A 760 -12.02 10.55 -10.10
C THR A 760 -11.63 9.72 -11.33
N ARG A 761 -12.58 9.34 -12.19
CA ARG A 761 -12.32 8.55 -13.42
C ARG A 761 -11.71 7.15 -13.19
N SER A 762 -11.82 6.60 -11.98
CA SER A 762 -11.33 5.25 -11.66
C SER A 762 -12.32 4.17 -12.12
N ILE A 763 -13.61 4.47 -12.13
CA ILE A 763 -14.69 3.57 -12.55
C ILE A 763 -15.55 4.30 -13.59
N SER A 764 -15.92 3.66 -14.70
CA SER A 764 -16.91 4.25 -15.61
C SER A 764 -18.33 4.06 -15.07
N PRO A 765 -19.21 5.06 -15.19
CA PRO A 765 -20.63 4.87 -14.99
C PRO A 765 -21.21 3.96 -16.09
N ASP A 766 -22.29 3.24 -15.78
CA ASP A 766 -23.01 2.44 -16.78
C ASP A 766 -24.06 3.31 -17.50
N TYR A 767 -24.73 4.20 -16.76
CA TYR A 767 -25.59 5.26 -17.28
C TYR A 767 -25.32 6.59 -16.57
N GLY A 768 -25.67 7.69 -17.23
CA GLY A 768 -25.45 9.05 -16.75
C GLY A 768 -24.13 9.66 -17.21
N ASP A 769 -23.92 10.94 -16.89
CA ASP A 769 -22.69 11.67 -17.20
C ASP A 769 -22.22 12.53 -16.03
N VAL A 770 -20.94 12.89 -16.05
CA VAL A 770 -20.30 13.81 -15.09
C VAL A 770 -19.61 14.90 -15.89
N CYS A 771 -19.95 16.16 -15.61
CA CYS A 771 -19.40 17.31 -16.31
C CYS A 771 -18.59 18.19 -15.35
N TYR A 772 -17.38 18.57 -15.77
CA TYR A 772 -16.48 19.50 -15.09
C TYR A 772 -16.37 20.79 -15.93
N ASN A 773 -16.79 21.94 -15.38
CA ASN A 773 -16.88 23.23 -16.12
C ASN A 773 -17.59 23.09 -17.48
N GLY A 774 -18.70 22.34 -17.52
CA GLY A 774 -19.46 22.07 -18.75
C GLY A 774 -18.80 21.09 -19.73
N LEU A 775 -17.62 20.52 -19.43
CA LEU A 775 -16.99 19.48 -20.23
C LEU A 775 -17.28 18.09 -19.62
N SER A 776 -17.84 17.19 -20.42
CA SER A 776 -18.05 15.80 -20.01
C SER A 776 -16.72 15.12 -19.65
N LEU A 777 -16.76 14.22 -18.67
CA LEU A 777 -15.62 13.42 -18.19
C LEU A 777 -14.90 12.68 -19.32
N LYS A 778 -15.59 12.41 -20.44
CA LYS A 778 -15.01 11.80 -21.65
C LYS A 778 -13.99 12.71 -22.35
N ASP A 779 -14.24 14.01 -22.35
CA ASP A 779 -13.51 15.01 -23.14
C ASP A 779 -12.39 15.70 -22.34
N VAL A 780 -12.44 15.63 -21.00
CA VAL A 780 -11.39 16.17 -20.14
C VAL A 780 -10.12 15.32 -20.24
N LYS A 781 -9.05 15.88 -20.81
CA LYS A 781 -7.74 15.23 -20.94
C LYS A 781 -6.90 15.34 -19.66
N ASP A 782 -6.89 16.52 -19.03
CA ASP A 782 -6.12 16.81 -17.82
C ASP A 782 -7.08 17.22 -16.68
N LEU A 783 -7.35 16.28 -15.78
CA LEU A 783 -8.02 16.57 -14.51
C LEU A 783 -6.95 17.05 -13.53
N ASN A 784 -6.81 18.36 -13.34
CA ASN A 784 -6.00 18.92 -12.25
C ASN A 784 -6.86 19.02 -11.00
N LEU A 785 -7.07 17.89 -10.31
CA LEU A 785 -7.92 17.80 -9.12
C LEU A 785 -7.09 17.46 -7.88
N GLY A 786 -7.46 18.06 -6.75
CA GLY A 786 -6.98 17.63 -5.44
C GLY A 786 -7.75 16.39 -5.03
N TYR A 787 -7.07 15.30 -4.67
CA TYR A 787 -7.73 14.10 -4.16
C TYR A 787 -7.06 13.60 -2.90
N CYS A 788 -7.87 13.44 -1.85
CA CYS A 788 -7.51 12.75 -0.63
C CYS A 788 -8.30 11.44 -0.58
N ASP A 789 -7.63 10.30 -0.77
CA ASP A 789 -8.24 8.96 -0.71
C ASP A 789 -8.46 8.55 0.77
N GLN A 790 -9.23 7.49 1.03
CA GLN A 790 -9.44 6.97 2.39
C GLN A 790 -8.12 6.40 2.97
N LYS A 791 -7.29 5.80 2.11
CA LYS A 791 -5.93 5.35 2.47
C LYS A 791 -4.92 6.46 2.22
N ASP A 792 -3.94 6.59 3.11
CA ASP A 792 -2.84 7.54 2.93
C ASP A 792 -1.90 7.08 1.81
N ILE A 793 -2.02 7.71 0.64
CA ILE A 793 -1.16 7.46 -0.53
C ILE A 793 0.14 8.25 -0.36
N LEU A 794 1.11 7.66 0.32
CA LEU A 794 2.39 8.28 0.65
C LEU A 794 3.56 7.32 0.42
N TRP A 795 4.74 7.85 0.13
CA TRP A 795 5.98 7.06 0.07
C TRP A 795 6.62 6.98 1.45
N ASP A 796 6.70 5.77 2.00
CA ASP A 796 7.29 5.49 3.31
C ASP A 796 8.73 6.02 3.49
N ASP A 797 9.52 6.04 2.41
CA ASP A 797 10.95 6.38 2.41
C ASP A 797 11.25 7.89 2.26
N LEU A 798 10.27 8.69 1.87
CA LEU A 798 10.40 10.14 1.67
C LEU A 798 10.01 10.92 2.94
N THR A 799 10.54 12.13 3.09
CA THR A 799 10.17 13.05 4.18
C THR A 799 8.94 13.88 3.84
N ILE A 800 8.32 14.52 4.84
CA ILE A 800 7.18 15.44 4.64
C ILE A 800 7.55 16.53 3.63
N LYS A 801 8.71 17.18 3.82
CA LYS A 801 9.17 18.25 2.94
C LYS A 801 9.32 17.78 1.49
N GLU A 802 9.92 16.60 1.27
CA GLU A 802 10.12 16.05 -0.07
C GLU A 802 8.82 15.72 -0.81
N HIS A 803 7.79 15.28 -0.09
CA HIS A 803 6.46 15.07 -0.70
C HIS A 803 5.89 16.40 -1.20
N LEU A 804 5.90 17.44 -0.35
CA LEU A 804 5.35 18.76 -0.68
C LEU A 804 6.11 19.40 -1.83
N GLU A 805 7.45 19.37 -1.77
CA GLU A 805 8.33 19.82 -2.86
C GLU A 805 7.93 19.16 -4.18
N PHE A 806 7.74 17.84 -4.19
CA PHE A 806 7.38 17.11 -5.39
C PHE A 806 5.99 17.49 -5.95
N TYR A 807 4.94 17.55 -5.13
CA TYR A 807 3.60 17.91 -5.62
C TYR A 807 3.49 19.38 -6.02
N LEU A 808 4.19 20.29 -5.35
CA LEU A 808 4.27 21.70 -5.74
C LEU A 808 5.03 21.86 -7.07
N GLU A 809 6.11 21.11 -7.29
CA GLU A 809 6.78 21.09 -8.59
C GLU A 809 5.87 20.57 -9.71
N LEU A 810 5.07 19.52 -9.46
CA LEU A 810 4.11 19.00 -10.44
C LEU A 810 3.03 20.03 -10.82
N ARG A 811 2.65 20.90 -9.87
CA ARG A 811 1.65 21.96 -10.05
C ARG A 811 2.22 23.27 -10.61
N GLY A 812 3.53 23.33 -10.85
CA GLY A 812 4.18 24.41 -11.61
C GLY A 812 4.85 25.51 -10.81
N TYR A 813 5.18 25.26 -9.54
CA TYR A 813 5.99 26.18 -8.75
C TYR A 813 7.46 26.14 -9.19
N SER A 814 8.11 27.31 -9.18
CA SER A 814 9.54 27.43 -9.49
C SER A 814 10.39 26.90 -8.32
N LYS A 815 11.62 26.42 -8.60
CA LYS A 815 12.52 25.92 -7.55
C LYS A 815 12.87 26.98 -6.49
N ILE A 816 12.87 28.26 -6.86
CA ILE A 816 13.22 29.38 -5.98
C ILE A 816 12.10 29.63 -4.96
N GLU A 817 10.84 29.57 -5.41
CA GLU A 817 9.67 29.71 -4.55
C GLU A 817 9.37 28.43 -3.75
N LEU A 818 9.84 27.27 -4.23
CA LEU A 818 9.50 25.97 -3.69
C LEU A 818 9.82 25.86 -2.19
N ASP A 819 11.03 26.22 -1.79
CA ASP A 819 11.45 26.12 -0.38
C ASP A 819 10.64 27.04 0.52
N ILE A 820 10.37 28.27 0.07
CA ILE A 820 9.60 29.27 0.82
C ILE A 820 8.16 28.77 1.00
N VAL A 821 7.52 28.35 -0.09
CA VAL A 821 6.13 27.90 -0.11
C VAL A 821 5.99 26.58 0.67
N CYS A 822 6.93 25.64 0.53
CA CYS A 822 6.95 24.41 1.32
C CYS A 822 7.01 24.70 2.82
N ASN A 823 7.94 25.56 3.24
CA ASN A 823 8.09 25.91 4.65
C ASN A 823 6.83 26.63 5.18
N GLN A 824 6.19 27.47 4.36
CA GLN A 824 4.91 28.10 4.71
C GLN A 824 3.78 27.07 4.89
N TYR A 825 3.66 26.08 4.00
CA TYR A 825 2.67 25.01 4.16
C TYR A 825 2.95 24.13 5.40
N ILE A 826 4.22 23.84 5.67
CA ILE A 826 4.64 23.06 6.85
C ILE A 826 4.34 23.82 8.14
N HIS A 827 4.67 25.12 8.19
CA HIS A 827 4.37 26.00 9.32
C HIS A 827 2.85 26.12 9.52
N TYR A 828 2.10 26.34 8.43
CA TYR A 828 0.63 26.43 8.48
C TYR A 828 -0.03 25.16 8.99
N CYS A 829 0.53 23.98 8.71
CA CYS A 829 -0.01 22.70 9.19
C CYS A 829 0.53 22.25 10.56
N GLY A 830 1.39 23.04 11.21
CA GLY A 830 2.03 22.65 12.47
C GLY A 830 2.88 21.39 12.35
N LEU A 831 3.59 21.21 11.22
CA LEU A 831 4.38 20.01 10.90
C LEU A 831 5.91 20.23 11.03
N GLU A 832 6.34 21.32 11.65
CA GLU A 832 7.75 21.75 11.69
C GLU A 832 8.67 20.72 12.33
N GLU A 833 8.25 20.16 13.47
CA GLU A 833 9.03 19.14 14.20
C GLU A 833 9.22 17.84 13.39
N HIS A 834 8.35 17.59 12.42
CA HIS A 834 8.32 16.35 11.64
C HIS A 834 8.76 16.53 10.18
N GLN A 835 9.15 17.74 9.77
CA GLN A 835 9.45 18.07 8.37
C GLN A 835 10.49 17.14 7.71
N ASN A 836 11.52 16.73 8.47
CA ASN A 836 12.63 15.90 8.02
C ASN A 836 12.46 14.41 8.40
N LYS A 837 11.35 14.05 9.04
CA LYS A 837 11.07 12.68 9.44
C LYS A 837 10.50 11.92 8.24
N LYS A 838 10.97 10.69 8.02
CA LYS A 838 10.41 9.80 6.98
C LYS A 838 8.99 9.40 7.32
N VAL A 839 8.13 9.27 6.31
CA VAL A 839 6.70 8.91 6.49
C VAL A 839 6.53 7.61 7.27
N LYS A 840 7.41 6.61 7.10
CA LYS A 840 7.35 5.35 7.85
C LYS A 840 7.30 5.52 9.38
N HIS A 841 7.90 6.59 9.92
CA HIS A 841 7.97 6.86 11.35
C HIS A 841 6.96 7.92 11.83
N LEU A 842 6.06 8.39 10.98
CA LEU A 842 5.01 9.34 11.34
C LEU A 842 3.82 8.63 12.00
N SER A 843 3.14 9.35 12.89
CA SER A 843 1.85 8.90 13.45
C SER A 843 0.79 8.86 12.35
N GLY A 844 -0.28 8.08 12.53
CA GLY A 844 -1.41 8.03 11.59
C GLY A 844 -2.03 9.41 11.35
N GLY A 845 -2.30 10.17 12.42
CA GLY A 845 -2.84 11.53 12.32
C GLY A 845 -1.91 12.46 11.52
N THR A 846 -0.60 12.40 11.73
CA THR A 846 0.37 13.21 10.97
C THR A 846 0.43 12.80 9.50
N LYS A 847 0.35 11.51 9.18
CA LYS A 847 0.26 11.01 7.79
C LYS A 847 -0.98 11.57 7.11
N ARG A 848 -2.12 11.53 7.82
CA ARG A 848 -3.38 12.06 7.31
C ARG A 848 -3.34 13.57 7.10
N LYS A 849 -2.73 14.36 7.99
CA LYS A 849 -2.45 15.80 7.75
C LYS A 849 -1.67 16.01 6.45
N LEU A 850 -0.64 15.20 6.21
CA LEU A 850 0.15 15.28 4.97
C LEU A 850 -0.69 14.92 3.72
N SER A 851 -1.52 13.87 3.79
CA SER A 851 -2.43 13.50 2.70
C SER A 851 -3.40 14.63 2.33
N VAL A 852 -3.99 15.28 3.34
CA VAL A 852 -4.87 16.44 3.16
C VAL A 852 -4.09 17.61 2.54
N LEU A 853 -2.88 17.87 3.06
CA LEU A 853 -2.01 18.92 2.55
C LEU A 853 -1.67 18.70 1.08
N ILE A 854 -1.31 17.49 0.65
CA ILE A 854 -1.02 17.15 -0.75
C ILE A 854 -2.23 17.39 -1.67
N ALA A 855 -3.45 17.11 -1.19
CA ALA A 855 -4.66 17.37 -1.96
C ALA A 855 -4.84 18.87 -2.20
N ILE A 856 -4.51 19.71 -1.21
CA ILE A 856 -4.69 21.17 -1.20
C ILE A 856 -3.52 21.91 -1.87
N CYS A 857 -2.31 21.38 -1.77
CA CYS A 857 -1.07 22.03 -2.23
C CYS A 857 -1.23 22.58 -3.64
N GLY A 858 -0.89 23.84 -3.89
CA GLY A 858 -0.99 24.41 -5.23
C GLY A 858 -2.42 24.64 -5.72
N TYR A 859 -3.38 24.72 -4.80
CA TYR A 859 -4.69 25.37 -4.97
C TYR A 859 -5.49 24.84 -6.16
N PRO A 860 -5.93 23.56 -6.12
CA PRO A 860 -6.76 22.99 -7.16
C PRO A 860 -8.17 23.58 -7.10
N LYS A 861 -8.79 23.82 -8.26
CA LYS A 861 -10.18 24.30 -8.34
C LYS A 861 -11.20 23.27 -7.82
N PHE A 862 -10.86 22.00 -7.96
CA PHE A 862 -11.69 20.86 -7.57
C PHE A 862 -10.97 20.05 -6.52
N ILE A 863 -11.58 19.85 -5.36
CA ILE A 863 -11.00 19.05 -4.28
C ILE A 863 -11.99 17.96 -3.90
N ILE A 864 -11.55 16.71 -3.95
CA ILE A 864 -12.33 15.55 -3.52
C ILE A 864 -11.65 14.95 -2.29
N MET A 865 -12.40 14.77 -1.21
CA MET A 865 -11.89 14.21 0.04
C MET A 865 -12.74 13.03 0.49
N ASP A 866 -12.14 11.84 0.60
CA ASP A 866 -12.79 10.65 1.15
C ASP A 866 -12.39 10.47 2.61
N GLU A 867 -13.29 10.80 3.55
CA GLU A 867 -13.10 10.71 4.99
C GLU A 867 -11.82 11.41 5.52
N PRO A 868 -11.63 12.72 5.29
CA PRO A 868 -10.35 13.39 5.50
C PRO A 868 -9.88 13.35 6.96
N THR A 869 -10.78 13.27 7.94
CA THR A 869 -10.43 13.28 9.36
C THR A 869 -10.59 11.93 10.09
N ALA A 870 -10.74 10.82 9.35
CA ALA A 870 -10.85 9.49 9.96
C ALA A 870 -9.58 9.11 10.74
N GLY A 871 -9.76 8.58 11.96
CA GLY A 871 -8.65 8.10 12.82
C GLY A 871 -7.76 9.19 13.41
N MET A 872 -8.19 10.46 13.36
CA MET A 872 -7.48 11.59 13.96
C MET A 872 -7.99 11.85 15.39
N ASP A 873 -7.14 12.43 16.23
CA ASP A 873 -7.57 12.99 17.52
C ASP A 873 -8.46 14.24 17.32
N PRO A 874 -9.36 14.57 18.28
CA PRO A 874 -10.26 15.72 18.18
C PRO A 874 -9.57 17.04 17.85
N PHE A 875 -8.42 17.32 18.48
CA PHE A 875 -7.67 18.55 18.27
C PHE A 875 -7.14 18.63 16.83
N THR A 876 -6.45 17.59 16.35
CA THR A 876 -6.00 17.51 14.95
C THR A 876 -7.16 17.59 13.96
N ARG A 877 -8.29 16.96 14.25
CA ARG A 877 -9.48 16.99 13.40
C ARG A 877 -10.00 18.42 13.21
N HIS A 878 -10.17 19.17 14.30
CA HIS A 878 -10.58 20.58 14.24
C HIS A 878 -9.56 21.47 13.53
N PHE A 879 -8.27 21.19 13.72
CA PHE A 879 -7.22 21.88 13.00
C PHE A 879 -7.36 21.68 11.47
N VAL A 880 -7.57 20.45 11.01
CA VAL A 880 -7.84 20.18 9.59
C VAL A 880 -9.13 20.82 9.11
N TRP A 881 -10.17 20.88 9.95
CA TRP A 881 -11.41 21.56 9.58
C TRP A 881 -11.21 23.05 9.32
N ASN A 882 -10.40 23.71 10.16
CA ASN A 882 -10.06 25.12 9.98
C ASN A 882 -9.32 25.35 8.66
N ILE A 883 -8.40 24.44 8.29
CA ILE A 883 -7.70 24.46 7.00
C ILE A 883 -8.70 24.39 5.84
N ILE A 884 -9.63 23.43 5.88
CA ILE A 884 -10.63 23.25 4.82
C ILE A 884 -11.55 24.49 4.70
N LYS A 885 -11.97 25.06 5.84
CA LYS A 885 -12.76 26.31 5.88
C LYS A 885 -12.00 27.49 5.26
N ASP A 886 -10.73 27.64 5.59
CA ASP A 886 -9.89 28.72 5.06
C ASP A 886 -9.71 28.59 3.54
N ILE A 887 -9.56 27.37 3.01
CA ILE A 887 -9.42 27.12 1.57
C ILE A 887 -10.72 27.42 0.84
N LYS A 888 -11.84 26.94 1.40
CA LYS A 888 -13.16 27.23 0.86
C LYS A 888 -13.38 28.73 0.68
N ASN A 889 -13.07 29.52 1.71
CA ASN A 889 -13.32 30.96 1.71
C ASN A 889 -12.37 31.76 0.80
N ARG A 890 -11.17 31.26 0.52
CA ARG A 890 -10.12 32.03 -0.18
C ARG A 890 -10.01 31.72 -1.69
N GLN A 891 -10.57 30.62 -2.19
CA GLN A 891 -10.02 30.01 -3.42
C GLN A 891 -11.01 29.67 -4.54
N ASN A 892 -12.29 30.05 -4.46
CA ASN A 892 -13.30 29.65 -5.46
C ASN A 892 -13.23 28.14 -5.76
N SER A 893 -12.92 27.35 -4.73
CA SER A 893 -12.71 25.91 -4.88
C SER A 893 -14.01 25.19 -4.60
N ALA A 894 -14.38 24.27 -5.48
CA ALA A 894 -15.50 23.35 -5.28
C ALA A 894 -14.97 22.10 -4.55
N ILE A 895 -15.47 21.85 -3.34
CA ILE A 895 -15.03 20.75 -2.49
C ILE A 895 -16.14 19.70 -2.40
N VAL A 896 -15.86 18.46 -2.80
CA VAL A 896 -16.74 17.30 -2.56
C VAL A 896 -16.10 16.46 -1.48
N MET A 897 -16.83 16.21 -0.40
CA MET A 897 -16.35 15.35 0.66
C MET A 897 -17.33 14.24 0.99
N THR A 898 -16.81 13.06 1.29
CA THR A 898 -17.60 12.02 1.96
C THR A 898 -17.13 11.89 3.38
N THR A 899 -18.08 11.71 4.29
CA THR A 899 -17.79 11.47 5.69
C THR A 899 -18.83 10.52 6.27
N HIS A 900 -18.44 9.83 7.34
CA HIS A 900 -19.33 9.10 8.23
C HIS A 900 -19.52 9.83 9.57
N SER A 901 -18.84 10.96 9.77
CA SER A 901 -18.93 11.80 10.96
C SER A 901 -19.92 12.93 10.69
N MET A 902 -21.02 12.95 11.44
CA MET A 902 -22.04 14.00 11.32
C MET A 902 -21.50 15.35 11.80
N GLU A 903 -20.66 15.36 12.82
CA GLU A 903 -20.01 16.58 13.31
C GLU A 903 -19.14 17.23 12.23
N GLU A 904 -18.42 16.40 11.47
CA GLU A 904 -17.59 16.88 10.37
C GLU A 904 -18.44 17.47 9.25
N ALA A 905 -19.54 16.79 8.90
CA ALA A 905 -20.50 17.29 7.92
C ALA A 905 -21.16 18.60 8.38
N GLU A 906 -21.56 18.72 9.65
CA GLU A 906 -22.12 19.94 10.22
C GLU A 906 -21.09 21.09 10.25
N ALA A 907 -19.82 20.79 10.52
CA ALA A 907 -18.78 21.80 10.63
C ALA A 907 -18.29 22.31 9.27
N LEU A 908 -18.21 21.45 8.25
CA LEU A 908 -17.56 21.76 6.97
C LEU A 908 -18.52 21.98 5.81
N CYS A 909 -19.59 21.20 5.70
CA CYS A 909 -20.44 21.19 4.52
C CYS A 909 -21.46 22.34 4.55
N ASP A 910 -21.55 23.08 3.44
CA ASP A 910 -22.60 24.08 3.24
C ASP A 910 -23.92 23.41 2.81
N ARG A 911 -23.80 22.37 1.97
CA ARG A 911 -24.88 21.47 1.57
C ARG A 911 -24.42 20.03 1.72
N LEU A 912 -25.34 19.17 2.17
CA LEU A 912 -25.10 17.75 2.27
C LEU A 912 -26.28 16.95 1.71
N THR A 913 -25.96 15.72 1.37
CA THR A 913 -26.92 14.75 0.86
C THR A 913 -26.86 13.46 1.65
N ILE A 914 -28.02 12.85 1.86
CA ILE A 914 -28.13 11.55 2.52
C ILE A 914 -28.43 10.50 1.44
N LEU A 915 -27.47 9.60 1.21
CA LEU A 915 -27.54 8.51 0.26
C LEU A 915 -28.05 7.23 0.97
N LEU A 916 -29.16 6.66 0.49
CA LEU A 916 -29.77 5.43 1.02
C LEU A 916 -30.10 4.49 -0.14
N ASN A 917 -29.69 3.23 -0.03
CA ASN A 917 -29.90 2.19 -1.06
C ASN A 917 -29.52 2.63 -2.49
N GLY A 918 -28.47 3.46 -2.63
CA GLY A 918 -28.00 3.96 -3.92
C GLY A 918 -28.79 5.14 -4.49
N LYS A 919 -29.77 5.68 -3.76
CA LYS A 919 -30.59 6.85 -4.14
C LYS A 919 -30.36 8.03 -3.20
N LEU A 920 -30.42 9.24 -3.73
CA LEU A 920 -30.43 10.46 -2.94
C LEU A 920 -31.79 10.61 -2.25
N ARG A 921 -31.80 10.69 -0.92
CA ARG A 921 -33.04 10.88 -0.14
C ARG A 921 -33.34 12.34 0.12
N CYS A 922 -32.34 13.10 0.56
CA CYS A 922 -32.51 14.53 0.80
C CYS A 922 -31.25 15.30 0.43
N VAL A 923 -31.44 16.57 0.06
CA VAL A 923 -30.38 17.56 -0.21
C VAL A 923 -30.70 18.82 0.57
N GLY A 924 -29.70 19.42 1.23
CA GLY A 924 -29.85 20.70 1.92
C GLY A 924 -28.71 21.01 2.88
N SER A 925 -28.71 22.19 3.49
CA SER A 925 -27.73 22.52 4.54
C SER A 925 -27.99 21.71 5.82
N PRO A 926 -26.96 21.43 6.64
CA PRO A 926 -27.13 20.69 7.90
C PRO A 926 -28.24 21.27 8.78
N GLU A 927 -28.29 22.60 8.91
CA GLU A 927 -29.29 23.30 9.71
C GLU A 927 -30.69 23.25 9.11
N THR A 928 -30.80 23.28 7.79
CA THR A 928 -32.09 23.13 7.11
C THR A 928 -32.63 21.72 7.30
N LEU A 929 -31.76 20.70 7.21
CA LEU A 929 -32.14 19.31 7.40
C LEU A 929 -32.53 19.02 8.85
N THR A 930 -31.74 19.47 9.83
CA THR A 930 -32.13 19.33 11.24
C THR A 930 -33.44 20.07 11.50
N THR A 931 -33.58 21.32 11.10
CA THR A 931 -34.83 22.07 11.36
C THR A 931 -36.08 21.47 10.69
N THR A 932 -35.91 20.80 9.54
CA THR A 932 -37.04 20.23 8.77
C THR A 932 -37.40 18.82 9.25
N TYR A 933 -36.41 18.00 9.58
CA TYR A 933 -36.61 16.59 9.91
C TYR A 933 -36.50 16.26 11.41
N ALA A 934 -35.86 17.11 12.23
CA ALA A 934 -35.81 16.96 13.68
C ALA A 934 -37.19 17.18 14.31
N LYS A 935 -37.87 16.10 14.68
CA LYS A 935 -39.21 16.15 15.29
C LYS A 935 -39.18 16.13 16.82
N THR A 936 -38.03 15.91 17.46
CA THR A 936 -37.91 15.73 18.92
C THR A 936 -36.84 16.62 19.57
N PHE A 937 -37.11 17.02 20.82
CA PHE A 937 -36.13 17.51 21.79
C PHE A 937 -35.66 16.34 22.66
N ILE A 938 -34.40 16.39 23.06
CA ILE A 938 -33.79 15.44 23.96
C ILE A 938 -33.50 16.18 25.27
N LEU A 939 -34.17 15.76 26.34
CA LEU A 939 -34.01 16.27 27.70
C LEU A 939 -33.22 15.24 28.51
N ASP A 940 -32.03 15.61 28.97
CA ASP A 940 -31.15 14.79 29.78
C ASP A 940 -31.18 15.30 31.23
N VAL A 941 -31.59 14.47 32.18
CA VAL A 941 -31.84 14.87 33.58
C VAL A 941 -31.04 13.99 34.53
N GLU A 942 -30.30 14.62 35.43
CA GLU A 942 -29.64 13.95 36.56
C GLU A 942 -30.47 14.12 37.83
N THR A 943 -31.01 13.02 38.36
CA THR A 943 -31.89 12.99 39.53
C THR A 943 -31.70 11.71 40.36
N ASP A 944 -31.89 11.79 41.67
CA ASP A 944 -31.99 10.61 42.54
C ASP A 944 -33.42 10.04 42.58
N ARG A 945 -34.41 10.76 42.02
CA ARG A 945 -35.85 10.46 42.11
C ARG A 945 -36.52 10.51 40.72
N PRO A 946 -36.22 9.52 39.85
CA PRO A 946 -36.70 9.48 38.47
C PRO A 946 -38.22 9.59 38.33
N ARG A 947 -38.96 8.85 39.17
CA ARG A 947 -40.42 8.70 39.09
C ARG A 947 -41.17 9.98 39.47
N GLU A 948 -40.68 10.73 40.47
CA GLU A 948 -41.32 11.97 40.92
C GLU A 948 -41.30 13.04 39.80
N ILE A 949 -40.20 13.10 39.05
CA ILE A 949 -40.05 14.03 37.92
C ILE A 949 -40.97 13.63 36.76
N GLU A 950 -41.04 12.34 36.45
CA GLU A 950 -41.93 11.85 35.40
C GLU A 950 -43.39 12.18 35.73
N GLU A 951 -43.79 12.00 36.99
CA GLU A 951 -45.12 12.34 37.46
C GLU A 951 -45.40 13.85 37.37
N GLU A 952 -44.44 14.69 37.75
CA GLU A 952 -44.60 16.14 37.81
C GLU A 952 -44.55 16.82 36.42
N ILE A 953 -43.71 16.33 35.52
CA ILE A 953 -43.53 16.89 34.18
C ILE A 953 -44.57 16.33 33.21
N PHE A 954 -44.76 15.02 33.19
CA PHE A 954 -45.56 14.34 32.16
C PHE A 954 -46.92 13.83 32.67
N MET A 955 -47.05 13.30 33.88
CA MET A 955 -48.34 12.71 34.32
C MET A 955 -49.32 13.73 34.92
N ASN A 956 -48.83 14.85 35.45
CA ASN A 956 -49.66 15.82 36.13
C ASN A 956 -50.67 16.47 35.14
N PRO A 957 -51.99 16.36 35.33
CA PRO A 957 -53.01 16.87 34.38
C PRO A 957 -53.00 18.40 34.23
N SER A 958 -52.39 19.11 35.18
CA SER A 958 -52.14 20.56 35.13
C SER A 958 -50.93 20.95 34.24
N SER A 959 -50.16 19.96 33.79
CA SER A 959 -49.00 20.12 32.92
C SER A 959 -49.40 20.24 31.44
N ILE A 960 -48.88 21.26 30.75
CA ILE A 960 -48.98 21.41 29.29
C ILE A 960 -48.39 20.19 28.55
N PHE A 961 -47.49 19.44 29.21
CA PHE A 961 -46.80 18.29 28.65
C PHE A 961 -47.53 16.94 28.87
N SER A 962 -48.70 16.93 29.51
CA SER A 962 -49.46 15.70 29.81
C SER A 962 -50.10 14.99 28.61
N LYS A 963 -50.19 15.68 27.47
CA LYS A 963 -50.69 15.12 26.20
C LYS A 963 -49.56 14.80 25.20
N VAL A 964 -48.31 14.81 25.66
CA VAL A 964 -47.15 14.67 24.77
C VAL A 964 -46.72 13.22 24.72
N GLU A 965 -46.59 12.69 23.51
CA GLU A 965 -45.88 11.42 23.30
C GLU A 965 -44.40 11.67 23.62
N TYR A 966 -43.92 11.03 24.70
CA TYR A 966 -42.52 10.99 25.07
C TYR A 966 -42.03 9.55 25.09
N LYS A 967 -40.78 9.33 24.69
CA LYS A 967 -40.05 8.09 24.95
C LYS A 967 -39.00 8.41 26.01
N PHE A 968 -38.79 7.54 26.97
CA PHE A 968 -37.69 7.68 27.93
C PHE A 968 -36.74 6.50 27.81
N GLU A 969 -35.45 6.79 27.93
CA GLU A 969 -34.39 5.80 28.02
C GLU A 969 -33.63 6.07 29.33
N GLN A 970 -33.61 5.07 30.21
CA GLN A 970 -32.86 5.15 31.45
C GLN A 970 -31.41 4.68 31.18
N GLU A 971 -30.46 5.62 31.15
CA GLU A 971 -29.04 5.31 30.88
C GLU A 971 -28.30 4.82 32.13
N THR A 972 -28.68 5.34 33.30
CA THR A 972 -28.09 5.02 34.62
C THR A 972 -29.15 5.07 35.71
N GLU A 973 -28.83 4.66 36.95
CA GLU A 973 -29.76 4.83 38.08
C GLU A 973 -30.19 6.30 38.28
N ASN A 974 -29.27 7.24 38.04
CA ASN A 974 -29.46 8.66 38.33
C ASN A 974 -29.60 9.57 37.10
N ARG A 975 -29.58 9.02 35.88
CA ARG A 975 -29.61 9.79 34.62
C ARG A 975 -30.64 9.21 33.67
N ILE A 976 -31.55 10.06 33.21
CA ILE A 976 -32.64 9.68 32.31
C ILE A 976 -32.67 10.65 31.14
N ARG A 977 -32.85 10.08 29.95
CA ARG A 977 -33.05 10.85 28.72
C ARG A 977 -34.48 10.72 28.24
N TYR A 978 -35.15 11.86 28.05
CA TYR A 978 -36.51 11.97 27.53
C TYR A 978 -36.50 12.54 26.11
N TYR A 979 -37.14 11.84 25.19
CA TYR A 979 -37.38 12.27 23.81
C TYR A 979 -38.79 12.85 23.70
N ILE A 980 -38.90 14.17 23.51
CA ILE A 980 -40.14 14.95 23.57
C ILE A 980 -40.45 15.54 22.19
N GLN A 981 -41.65 15.38 21.63
CA GLN A 981 -41.99 15.96 20.32
C GLN A 981 -41.96 17.52 20.30
N LYS A 982 -41.43 18.14 19.23
CA LYS A 982 -41.28 19.60 19.01
C LYS A 982 -42.60 20.39 18.83
N LYS A 983 -43.72 19.95 19.44
CA LYS A 983 -45.02 20.64 19.35
C LYS A 983 -45.17 21.83 20.31
N TYR A 984 -44.27 21.99 21.28
CA TYR A 984 -44.42 22.93 22.40
C TYR A 984 -43.25 23.90 22.54
N GLN A 985 -43.50 25.06 23.17
CA GLN A 985 -42.50 26.12 23.40
C GLN A 985 -41.43 25.67 24.41
N VAL A 986 -40.17 25.61 23.96
CA VAL A 986 -38.99 25.22 24.75
C VAL A 986 -38.82 26.07 26.01
N GLY A 987 -39.13 27.37 25.95
CA GLY A 987 -38.99 28.28 27.09
C GLY A 987 -39.79 27.87 28.34
N ARG A 988 -40.96 27.23 28.17
CA ARG A 988 -41.76 26.71 29.31
C ARG A 988 -41.17 25.45 29.93
N LEU A 989 -40.39 24.69 29.17
CA LEU A 989 -39.70 23.50 29.67
C LEU A 989 -38.55 23.90 30.59
N PHE A 990 -37.74 24.89 30.20
CA PHE A 990 -36.71 25.49 31.04
C PHE A 990 -37.27 26.04 32.36
N GLU A 991 -38.42 26.74 32.32
CA GLU A 991 -39.06 27.28 33.53
C GLU A 991 -39.45 26.19 34.55
N LYS A 992 -40.04 25.08 34.08
CA LYS A 992 -40.41 23.96 34.96
C LYS A 992 -39.19 23.26 35.55
N LEU A 993 -38.14 23.06 34.75
CA LEU A 993 -36.92 22.39 35.20
C LEU A 993 -36.12 23.24 36.17
N GLU A 994 -36.05 24.56 35.98
CA GLU A 994 -35.46 25.46 36.96
C GLU A 994 -36.22 25.45 38.29
N LYS A 995 -37.56 25.40 38.23
CA LYS A 995 -38.36 25.25 39.45
C LYS A 995 -38.05 23.92 40.15
N ALA A 996 -38.00 22.82 39.41
CA ALA A 996 -37.64 21.50 39.95
C ALA A 996 -36.20 21.45 40.51
N LYS A 997 -35.27 22.21 39.91
CA LYS A 997 -33.89 22.37 40.40
C LYS A 997 -33.86 23.16 41.71
N SER A 998 -34.61 24.26 41.81
CA SER A 998 -34.72 25.04 43.06
C SER A 998 -35.34 24.25 44.22
N GLU A 999 -36.20 23.28 43.90
CA GLU A 999 -36.82 22.35 44.86
C GLU A 999 -35.93 21.13 45.20
N ASN A 1000 -34.68 21.07 44.70
CA ASN A 1000 -33.74 19.97 44.87
C ASN A 1000 -34.24 18.59 44.36
N LYS A 1001 -35.20 18.56 43.44
CA LYS A 1001 -35.68 17.32 42.79
C LYS A 1001 -34.80 16.90 41.63
N VAL A 1002 -34.21 17.88 40.94
CA VAL A 1002 -33.24 17.72 39.85
C VAL A 1002 -31.89 18.23 40.34
N ARG A 1003 -30.82 17.45 40.18
CA ARG A 1003 -29.46 17.95 40.45
C ARG A 1003 -29.06 18.91 39.34
N ASP A 1004 -29.09 18.42 38.11
CA ASP A 1004 -28.82 19.21 36.91
C ASP A 1004 -29.56 18.63 35.69
N TYR A 1005 -29.72 19.43 34.64
CA TYR A 1005 -30.38 19.02 33.41
C TYR A 1005 -29.74 19.71 32.19
N ILE A 1006 -29.92 19.11 31.02
CA ILE A 1006 -29.52 19.66 29.73
C ILE A 1006 -30.65 19.43 28.72
N ILE A 1007 -31.02 20.47 27.98
CA ILE A 1007 -31.96 20.38 26.87
C ILE A 1007 -31.22 20.52 25.55
N THR A 1008 -31.49 19.61 24.63
CA THR A 1008 -30.90 19.60 23.29
C THR A 1008 -31.94 19.36 22.22
N GLU A 1009 -31.71 19.91 21.04
CA GLU A 1009 -32.40 19.45 19.84
C GLU A 1009 -31.79 18.16 19.32
N SER A 1010 -32.61 17.32 18.67
CA SER A 1010 -32.09 16.15 17.99
C SER A 1010 -31.03 16.56 16.96
N SER A 1011 -29.90 15.89 17.02
CA SER A 1011 -28.74 16.12 16.17
C SER A 1011 -28.98 15.66 14.73
N LEU A 1012 -28.08 16.03 13.82
CA LEU A 1012 -28.10 15.47 12.46
C LEU A 1012 -27.86 13.95 12.46
N ASP A 1013 -27.14 13.41 13.46
CA ASP A 1013 -26.99 11.96 13.65
C ASP A 1013 -28.33 11.29 13.93
N ASP A 1014 -29.15 11.87 14.82
CA ASP A 1014 -30.47 11.32 15.13
C ASP A 1014 -31.39 11.35 13.90
N VAL A 1015 -31.38 12.45 13.14
CA VAL A 1015 -32.12 12.56 11.87
C VAL A 1015 -31.67 11.49 10.87
N PHE A 1016 -30.36 11.28 10.74
CA PHE A 1016 -29.81 10.25 9.86
C PHE A 1016 -30.23 8.85 10.29
N ILE A 1017 -30.20 8.54 11.59
CA ILE A 1017 -30.62 7.25 12.13
C ILE A 1017 -32.10 7.01 11.85
N ASP A 1018 -32.95 8.02 12.01
CA ASP A 1018 -34.38 7.93 11.70
C ASP A 1018 -34.62 7.60 10.23
N PHE A 1019 -33.87 8.22 9.32
CA PHE A 1019 -33.92 7.90 7.89
C PHE A 1019 -33.46 6.47 7.58
N VAL A 1020 -32.43 5.96 8.26
CA VAL A 1020 -31.95 4.59 8.05
C VAL A 1020 -32.91 3.55 8.65
N LYS A 1021 -33.51 3.83 9.82
CA LYS A 1021 -34.50 2.94 10.47
C LYS A 1021 -35.78 2.86 9.65
N ASN A 1022 -36.19 3.95 9.00
CA ASN A 1022 -37.39 4.00 8.18
C ASN A 1022 -37.09 4.37 6.72
N PRO A 1023 -36.51 3.44 5.92
CA PRO A 1023 -36.10 3.73 4.55
C PRO A 1023 -37.29 4.02 3.60
N TYR A 1024 -38.53 3.74 4.01
CA TYR A 1024 -39.76 3.92 3.22
C TYR A 1024 -40.73 4.96 3.78
N TYR A 1025 -40.42 5.64 4.90
CA TYR A 1025 -41.28 6.72 5.40
C TYR A 1025 -40.80 8.08 4.93
N SER A 1026 -41.67 8.77 4.20
CA SER A 1026 -42.03 10.18 4.41
C SER A 1026 -43.46 10.34 3.93
#